data_AF-A0A182XVH6-F1
#
_entry.id   AF-A0A182XVH6-F1
#
_cell.length_a   1.000
_cell.length_b   1.000
_cell.length_c   1.000
_cell.angle_alpha   90.00
_cell.angle_beta   90.00
_cell.angle_gamma   90.00
#
_symmetry.space_group_name_H-M   'P 1'
#
loop_
_entity.id
_entity.type
_entity.pdbx_description
1 polymer ?
#
loop_
_entity_poly.entity_id
_entity_poly.type
_entity_poly.pdbx_seq_one_letter_code
_entity_poly.pdbx_strand_id
1 'polypeptide(L)'
;MNRESIYYLPADSTESTFCYDEDRPALPLPKLDHTLKRYFESLKPFGTAEELENTKKIIETFRKGVGAKLQTILEEKAAKEKNWVDKWWEDYAYCTLRMALIPYCVMVQPLLLDAVGLEAMPENFLKGPATCLHHNMVFWKLLRTERLRPIASADKKNVFSADLYRRLYNTVRTPGLEMDKVESYFRTEREGPCPSHIIVLYGGRIFKIPGLDSDGEPLRPQDFLFTLQQIQGTSVRHAGVPALTNDDRTSWARNRQHLVELSSRNKSMVGEIEQAVALMILDTHCPKNYSDLAQLALTGDIHSKWTDKSCGTIAFKNGQMGCYGEHCCYDGSISMSISLYVMMSIAEEGVPDWDVPAKSLILPEELIFDLDDTLRGEIARMATVIDEMQNCVVVSMDQFQDYGKAFMKQHRIHPDAYVQTALLLTYYRLHGTFAPTYETAMMRQYYKGRTETCRSCSIEAVRFLEAMESSSATDVEKAKLFKLAASRQMELMNEARKGNGIDRHLFGLWCAAYDSGIPIPELYDDPLYSKSGGGGNFVLSTSTLGYTINCGYVAPMCMDGYGCFYTMLEDCIWAIFSAYRDSTVTSGHKFQQTFHQRRAEIPDETLDLVYDSFVTVFRTVQATYPPELLQEIAKELLATGGRFQFSEELSAHLDEKNVEVRVNLKHALEDIAIVASGLDASDELVMGKVHDYLDYAVDVMVNSVPMDIVETLVVEVLENEGSFDFTPELQELLGEALAATKVELRKVIDYEFELFEDLVELDDATRALIYQIIDYLADETYQAIPWKLLEDIVYDVIEKEGVIDLSDELNERIDETLESLRQKLREVLESLESLFYPQRAPRVVSEETMQLIYDSITVMFNSLFDNFPEDVFQDVVHTALVNGGEFAFSEELSERLDVALETVRSAMEKNLLDLALQGFEGADDDIVARLTDYFEHATKVMFEVFPADVLEEIVKEVLANGGAFEFSDELLAMIDADLVRIKESMRELFDYEFAVLPELQELTDVEMELIYQASDYVVDEVYKIMPWTLFEEIVYTIVSNDGLVEFSEDLVARIDSTVEDIFAQLKDIMDKATDLWE
;
A
#
# COMPACT_ATOMS: atom_id res chain seq x y z
N MET A 1 14.71 -23.15 -6.50
CA MET A 1 15.12 -23.58 -5.13
C MET A 1 14.50 -24.93 -4.84
N ASN A 2 15.21 -25.85 -4.18
CA ASN A 2 14.68 -27.17 -3.79
C ASN A 2 14.60 -27.33 -2.27
N ARG A 3 13.75 -28.23 -1.79
CA ARG A 3 13.44 -28.44 -0.36
C ARG A 3 14.65 -28.93 0.42
N GLU A 4 15.50 -29.76 -0.19
CA GLU A 4 16.73 -30.29 0.41
C GLU A 4 17.67 -29.16 0.87
N SER A 5 17.93 -28.19 -0.01
CA SER A 5 18.82 -27.06 0.31
C SER A 5 18.25 -26.12 1.38
N ILE A 6 16.92 -25.97 1.46
CA ILE A 6 16.26 -25.05 2.39
C ILE A 6 16.09 -25.68 3.78
N TYR A 7 15.63 -26.93 3.84
CA TYR A 7 15.09 -27.51 5.07
C TYR A 7 15.93 -28.63 5.67
N TYR A 8 16.73 -29.33 4.89
CA TYR A 8 17.46 -30.50 5.39
C TYR A 8 18.91 -30.15 5.70
N LEU A 9 19.38 -30.54 6.89
CA LEU A 9 20.81 -30.59 7.18
C LEU A 9 21.47 -31.78 6.46
N PRO A 10 22.71 -31.64 5.96
CA PRO A 10 23.48 -32.77 5.43
C PRO A 10 23.60 -33.91 6.45
N ALA A 11 23.64 -35.15 5.95
CA ALA A 11 23.68 -36.36 6.78
C ALA A 11 24.83 -36.33 7.82
N ASP A 12 25.98 -35.77 7.44
CA ASP A 12 27.20 -35.62 8.23
C ASP A 12 27.32 -34.28 8.97
N SER A 13 26.32 -33.39 8.88
CA SER A 13 26.35 -32.11 9.58
C SER A 13 26.37 -32.28 11.09
N THR A 14 27.24 -31.50 11.74
CA THR A 14 27.34 -31.38 13.20
C THR A 14 26.39 -30.33 13.77
N GLU A 15 25.76 -29.51 12.91
CA GLU A 15 24.73 -28.56 13.30
C GLU A 15 23.44 -29.29 13.69
N SER A 16 22.60 -28.64 14.51
CA SER A 16 21.24 -29.07 14.79
C SER A 16 20.28 -27.90 14.73
N THR A 17 18.98 -28.16 14.58
CA THR A 17 17.95 -27.12 14.39
C THR A 17 18.03 -25.97 15.40
N PHE A 18 18.30 -26.29 16.67
CA PHE A 18 18.29 -25.32 17.77
C PHE A 18 19.70 -24.92 18.24
N CYS A 19 20.77 -25.35 17.54
CA CYS A 19 22.14 -25.19 18.04
C CYS A 19 22.59 -23.73 18.18
N TYR A 20 21.95 -22.80 17.46
CA TYR A 20 22.27 -21.37 17.50
C TYR A 20 21.39 -20.56 18.44
N ASP A 21 20.31 -21.13 19.01
CA ASP A 21 19.31 -20.38 19.78
C ASP A 21 19.91 -19.74 21.03
N GLU A 22 20.68 -20.48 21.82
CA GLU A 22 21.30 -19.96 23.05
C GLU A 22 22.39 -18.92 22.78
N ASP A 23 23.00 -18.93 21.59
CA ASP A 23 24.04 -17.99 21.17
C ASP A 23 23.46 -16.74 20.50
N ARG A 24 22.13 -16.63 20.33
CA ARG A 24 21.53 -15.42 19.78
C ARG A 24 21.78 -14.22 20.71
N PRO A 25 21.99 -13.02 20.16
CA PRO A 25 22.13 -11.82 20.96
C PRO A 25 20.88 -11.58 21.81
N ALA A 26 21.06 -11.02 23.00
CA ALA A 26 19.96 -10.55 23.82
C ALA A 26 19.13 -9.49 23.05
N LEU A 27 17.82 -9.47 23.28
CA LEU A 27 16.95 -8.42 22.75
C LEU A 27 17.38 -7.08 23.36
N PRO A 28 17.77 -6.09 22.55
CA PRO A 28 18.23 -4.80 23.05
C PRO A 28 17.07 -4.08 23.75
N LEU A 29 17.41 -3.24 24.73
CA LEU A 29 16.50 -2.33 25.39
C LEU A 29 16.81 -0.91 24.89
N PRO A 30 15.88 -0.23 24.18
CA PRO A 30 16.10 1.14 23.75
C PRO A 30 16.29 2.10 24.92
N LYS A 31 16.95 3.24 24.67
CA LYS A 31 16.98 4.34 25.63
C LYS A 31 15.63 5.05 25.64
N LEU A 32 15.13 5.39 26.83
CA LEU A 32 13.86 6.11 27.00
C LEU A 32 13.76 7.36 26.13
N ASP A 33 14.78 8.24 26.15
CA ASP A 33 14.78 9.48 25.37
C ASP A 33 14.66 9.23 23.84
N HIS A 34 15.27 8.16 23.34
CA HIS A 34 15.18 7.81 21.91
C HIS A 34 13.77 7.34 21.56
N THR A 35 13.17 6.49 22.41
CA THR A 35 11.80 6.01 22.22
C THR A 35 10.81 7.16 22.27
N LEU A 36 10.92 8.06 23.25
CA LEU A 36 10.00 9.20 23.37
C LEU A 36 10.12 10.18 22.19
N LYS A 37 11.35 10.41 21.68
CA LYS A 37 11.54 11.22 20.47
C LYS A 37 10.84 10.59 19.27
N ARG A 38 11.06 9.30 19.02
CA ARG A 38 10.46 8.59 17.88
C ARG A 38 8.94 8.42 18.02
N TYR A 39 8.47 8.22 19.25
CA TYR A 39 7.05 8.19 19.56
C TYR A 39 6.41 9.52 19.16
N PHE A 40 6.95 10.66 19.61
CA PHE A 40 6.44 11.98 19.21
C PHE A 40 6.44 12.19 17.70
N GLU A 41 7.50 11.79 16.98
CA GLU A 41 7.52 11.85 15.51
C GLU A 41 6.39 11.03 14.87
N SER A 42 6.08 9.85 15.41
CA SER A 42 4.97 9.01 14.91
C SER A 42 3.57 9.56 15.21
N LEU A 43 3.44 10.59 16.06
CA LEU A 43 2.16 11.23 16.36
C LEU A 43 1.80 12.33 15.37
N LYS A 44 2.79 12.91 14.69
CA LYS A 44 2.60 14.09 13.82
C LYS A 44 1.54 13.90 12.74
N PRO A 45 1.40 12.73 12.08
CA PRO A 45 0.33 12.50 11.10
C PRO A 45 -1.09 12.63 11.66
N PHE A 46 -1.29 12.49 12.98
CA PHE A 46 -2.62 12.30 13.58
C PHE A 46 -3.03 13.42 14.52
N GLY A 47 -2.12 14.34 14.85
CA GLY A 47 -2.32 15.36 15.87
C GLY A 47 -2.40 16.76 15.31
N THR A 48 -3.38 17.52 15.80
CA THR A 48 -3.42 18.97 15.61
C THR A 48 -2.24 19.65 16.33
N ALA A 49 -1.94 20.90 15.98
CA ALA A 49 -0.88 21.66 16.64
C ALA A 49 -1.06 21.76 18.16
N GLU A 50 -2.31 21.89 18.63
CA GLU A 50 -2.64 21.94 20.06
C GLU A 50 -2.43 20.59 20.75
N GLU A 51 -2.93 19.50 20.16
CA GLU A 51 -2.76 18.15 20.71
C GLU A 51 -1.28 17.78 20.80
N LEU A 52 -0.49 18.04 19.75
CA LEU A 52 0.94 17.77 19.74
C LEU A 52 1.69 18.57 20.81
N GLU A 53 1.33 19.84 21.04
CA GLU A 53 1.95 20.64 22.09
C GLU A 53 1.56 20.15 23.49
N ASN A 54 0.34 19.66 23.69
CA ASN A 54 -0.05 19.01 24.92
C ASN A 54 0.74 17.72 25.15
N THR A 55 0.84 16.85 24.14
CA THR A 55 1.60 15.59 24.23
C THR A 55 3.07 15.82 24.52
N LYS A 56 3.72 16.88 23.99
CA LYS A 56 5.09 17.23 24.38
C LYS A 56 5.22 17.45 25.89
N LYS A 57 4.24 18.11 26.53
CA LYS A 57 4.24 18.35 27.98
C LYS A 57 4.04 17.05 28.75
N ILE A 58 3.17 16.16 28.28
CA ILE A 58 2.95 14.82 28.86
C ILE A 58 4.24 13.99 28.76
N ILE A 59 4.86 13.95 27.58
CA ILE A 59 6.13 13.25 27.33
C ILE A 59 7.23 13.79 28.25
N GLU A 60 7.38 15.11 28.37
CA GLU A 60 8.44 15.69 29.21
C GLU A 60 8.21 15.41 30.71
N THR A 61 6.95 15.42 31.14
CA THR A 61 6.55 15.04 32.51
C THR A 61 6.83 13.56 32.77
N PHE A 62 6.49 12.69 31.82
CA PHE A 62 6.76 11.26 31.87
C PHE A 62 8.27 10.99 31.94
N ARG A 63 9.05 11.60 31.03
CA ARG A 63 10.50 11.47 30.90
C ARG A 63 11.24 11.85 32.17
N LYS A 64 10.88 12.96 32.80
CA LYS A 64 11.49 13.45 34.05
C LYS A 64 10.92 12.79 35.31
N GLY A 65 9.76 12.14 35.20
CA GLY A 65 8.97 11.64 36.32
C GLY A 65 8.94 10.11 36.39
N VAL A 66 7.74 9.55 36.25
CA VAL A 66 7.49 8.11 36.40
C VAL A 66 8.19 7.28 35.31
N GLY A 67 8.33 7.79 34.09
CA GLY A 67 8.96 7.09 32.98
C GLY A 67 10.42 6.71 33.24
N ALA A 68 11.21 7.61 33.83
CA ALA A 68 12.58 7.29 34.25
C ALA A 68 12.65 6.15 35.27
N LYS A 69 11.68 6.08 36.20
CA LYS A 69 11.61 4.99 37.19
C LYS A 69 11.26 3.66 36.54
N LEU A 70 10.29 3.67 35.62
CA LEU A 70 9.88 2.49 34.84
C LEU A 70 11.02 1.99 33.96
N GLN A 71 11.77 2.91 33.34
CA GLN A 71 12.99 2.58 32.59
C GLN A 71 14.02 1.84 33.46
N THR A 72 14.26 2.30 34.70
CA THR A 72 15.18 1.59 35.61
C THR A 72 14.70 0.17 35.92
N ILE A 73 13.39 -0.04 36.10
CA ILE A 73 12.81 -1.37 36.31
C ILE A 73 13.05 -2.26 35.08
N LEU A 74 12.87 -1.72 33.87
CA LEU A 74 13.15 -2.45 32.62
C LEU A 74 14.63 -2.79 32.47
N GLU A 75 15.53 -1.86 32.79
CA GLU A 75 16.98 -2.08 32.73
C GLU A 75 17.39 -3.19 33.71
N GLU A 76 16.84 -3.21 34.93
CA GLU A 76 17.07 -4.28 35.90
C GLU A 76 16.56 -5.64 35.42
N LYS A 77 15.44 -5.66 34.67
CA LYS A 77 14.90 -6.87 34.06
C LYS A 77 15.76 -7.35 32.89
N ALA A 78 16.11 -6.45 31.96
CA ALA A 78 16.97 -6.75 30.81
C ALA A 78 18.40 -7.17 31.22
N ALA A 79 18.88 -6.73 32.39
CA ALA A 79 20.14 -7.22 32.96
C ALA A 79 20.07 -8.69 33.44
N LYS A 80 18.87 -9.22 33.71
CA LYS A 80 18.64 -10.58 34.22
C LYS A 80 18.15 -11.54 33.14
N GLU A 81 17.51 -11.03 32.09
CA GLU A 81 16.86 -11.82 31.04
C GLU A 81 17.41 -11.44 29.66
N LYS A 82 17.82 -12.43 28.84
CA LYS A 82 18.26 -12.18 27.45
C LYS A 82 17.15 -11.59 26.58
N ASN A 83 15.89 -11.80 26.94
CA ASN A 83 14.74 -11.20 26.27
C ASN A 83 13.78 -10.70 27.33
N TRP A 84 13.77 -9.39 27.52
CA TRP A 84 13.03 -8.72 28.59
C TRP A 84 11.53 -8.61 28.32
N VAL A 85 11.05 -8.92 27.12
CA VAL A 85 9.64 -8.78 26.74
C VAL A 85 8.93 -10.11 26.46
N ASP A 86 9.65 -11.21 26.22
CA ASP A 86 9.11 -12.52 25.82
C ASP A 86 7.85 -12.93 26.61
N LYS A 87 7.99 -13.09 27.92
CA LYS A 87 6.88 -13.53 28.78
C LYS A 87 5.76 -12.49 28.88
N TRP A 88 6.09 -11.20 28.96
CA TRP A 88 5.08 -10.14 29.02
C TRP A 88 4.28 -10.03 27.72
N TRP A 89 4.92 -10.20 26.57
CA TRP A 89 4.24 -10.21 25.28
C TRP A 89 3.27 -11.39 25.19
N GLU A 90 3.70 -12.59 25.60
CA GLU A 90 2.81 -13.76 25.69
C GLU A 90 1.63 -13.53 26.65
N ASP A 91 1.91 -13.04 27.86
CA ASP A 91 0.89 -12.87 28.89
C ASP A 91 -0.11 -11.77 28.54
N TYR A 92 0.38 -10.54 28.32
CA TYR A 92 -0.49 -9.37 28.26
C TYR A 92 -0.98 -9.03 26.86
N ALA A 93 -0.29 -9.45 25.79
CA ALA A 93 -0.79 -9.22 24.42
C ALA A 93 -1.72 -10.35 23.95
N TYR A 94 -1.63 -11.54 24.54
CA TYR A 94 -2.46 -12.69 24.15
C TYR A 94 -3.20 -13.29 25.33
N CYS A 95 -2.50 -13.82 26.34
CA CYS A 95 -3.11 -14.70 27.33
C CYS A 95 -4.09 -14.00 28.28
N THR A 96 -4.07 -12.69 28.46
CA THR A 96 -5.07 -11.94 29.21
C THR A 96 -6.29 -11.53 28.38
N LEU A 97 -6.23 -11.61 27.04
CA LEU A 97 -7.41 -11.36 26.20
C LEU A 97 -8.51 -12.36 26.54
N ARG A 98 -9.73 -11.87 26.78
CA ARG A 98 -10.89 -12.66 27.23
C ARG A 98 -11.89 -12.95 26.11
N MET A 99 -11.71 -12.34 24.92
CA MET A 99 -12.55 -12.58 23.74
C MET A 99 -12.35 -14.01 23.19
N ALA A 100 -13.27 -14.47 22.36
CA ALA A 100 -13.09 -15.72 21.61
C ALA A 100 -11.80 -15.71 20.77
N LEU A 101 -11.22 -16.88 20.48
CA LEU A 101 -10.01 -16.94 19.64
C LEU A 101 -10.33 -16.75 18.15
N ILE A 102 -11.46 -17.29 17.69
CA ILE A 102 -12.01 -16.96 16.37
C ILE A 102 -12.97 -15.78 16.55
N PRO A 103 -12.91 -14.74 15.71
CA PRO A 103 -11.88 -14.48 14.69
C PRO A 103 -10.62 -13.78 15.25
N TYR A 104 -10.64 -13.36 16.52
CA TYR A 104 -9.78 -12.28 17.03
C TYR A 104 -8.29 -12.59 17.24
N CYS A 105 -7.89 -13.86 17.34
CA CYS A 105 -6.53 -14.26 17.70
C CYS A 105 -5.95 -15.39 16.83
N VAL A 106 -6.73 -15.98 15.92
CA VAL A 106 -6.22 -17.05 15.05
C VAL A 106 -5.55 -16.48 13.81
N MET A 107 -4.42 -17.06 13.43
CA MET A 107 -3.83 -16.88 12.10
C MET A 107 -4.43 -17.89 11.14
N VAL A 108 -4.73 -17.45 9.92
CA VAL A 108 -5.35 -18.28 8.88
C VAL A 108 -4.52 -18.21 7.62
N GLN A 109 -4.43 -19.32 6.89
CA GLN A 109 -3.68 -19.41 5.65
C GLN A 109 -4.39 -20.33 4.65
N PRO A 110 -5.01 -19.82 3.58
CA PRO A 110 -5.41 -20.66 2.45
C PRO A 110 -4.19 -21.34 1.81
N LEU A 111 -4.31 -22.61 1.43
CA LEU A 111 -3.24 -23.34 0.73
C LEU A 111 -3.56 -23.44 -0.76
N LEU A 112 -2.71 -22.85 -1.59
CA LEU A 112 -2.86 -22.85 -3.05
C LEU A 112 -2.32 -24.16 -3.65
N LEU A 113 -2.96 -25.28 -3.31
CA LEU A 113 -2.52 -26.64 -3.63
C LEU A 113 -2.56 -26.98 -5.13
N ASP A 114 -3.39 -26.28 -5.92
CA ASP A 114 -3.43 -26.42 -7.38
C ASP A 114 -2.05 -26.12 -8.00
N ALA A 115 -1.30 -25.18 -7.42
CA ALA A 115 0.04 -24.80 -7.88
C ALA A 115 1.09 -25.90 -7.70
N VAL A 116 0.77 -26.97 -6.97
CA VAL A 116 1.65 -28.13 -6.75
C VAL A 116 1.04 -29.45 -7.22
N GLY A 117 0.02 -29.38 -8.09
CA GLY A 117 -0.57 -30.55 -8.74
C GLY A 117 -1.64 -31.29 -7.93
N LEU A 118 -2.14 -30.70 -6.84
CA LEU A 118 -3.32 -31.19 -6.12
C LEU A 118 -4.53 -30.34 -6.47
N GLU A 119 -5.17 -30.67 -7.59
CA GLU A 119 -6.32 -29.94 -8.13
C GLU A 119 -7.55 -29.98 -7.21
N ALA A 120 -8.33 -28.90 -7.23
CA ALA A 120 -9.61 -28.76 -6.56
C ALA A 120 -10.70 -29.68 -7.16
N MET A 121 -10.68 -30.96 -6.77
CA MET A 121 -11.60 -31.99 -7.22
C MET A 121 -12.20 -32.82 -6.07
N PRO A 122 -13.48 -33.24 -6.12
CA PRO A 122 -14.12 -34.00 -5.03
C PRO A 122 -13.41 -35.30 -4.64
N GLU A 123 -12.76 -35.99 -5.58
CA GLU A 123 -11.96 -37.18 -5.31
C GLU A 123 -10.77 -36.91 -4.38
N ASN A 124 -10.32 -35.66 -4.29
CA ASN A 124 -9.20 -35.24 -3.46
C ASN A 124 -9.60 -34.94 -2.01
N PHE A 125 -10.89 -35.00 -1.66
CA PHE A 125 -11.39 -34.70 -0.31
C PHE A 125 -10.61 -35.42 0.80
N LEU A 126 -10.27 -36.70 0.61
CA LEU A 126 -9.48 -37.48 1.58
C LEU A 126 -8.03 -37.69 1.16
N LYS A 127 -7.72 -37.63 -0.15
CA LYS A 127 -6.38 -37.84 -0.69
C LYS A 127 -5.44 -36.65 -0.40
N GLY A 128 -5.95 -35.43 -0.56
CA GLY A 128 -5.24 -34.20 -0.21
C GLY A 128 -4.79 -34.19 1.26
N PRO A 129 -5.71 -34.27 2.25
CA PRO A 129 -5.33 -34.29 3.65
C PRO A 129 -4.45 -35.49 4.02
N ALA A 130 -4.63 -36.66 3.41
CA ALA A 130 -3.73 -37.81 3.66
C ALA A 130 -2.28 -37.52 3.23
N THR A 131 -2.09 -36.87 2.08
CA THR A 131 -0.77 -36.41 1.60
C THR A 131 -0.19 -35.34 2.53
N CYS A 132 -0.98 -34.33 2.90
CA CYS A 132 -0.53 -33.26 3.79
C CYS A 132 -0.19 -33.76 5.21
N LEU A 133 -0.94 -34.72 5.75
CA LEU A 133 -0.65 -35.35 7.05
C LEU A 133 0.70 -36.08 7.03
N HIS A 134 1.00 -36.81 5.95
CA HIS A 134 2.29 -37.45 5.78
C HIS A 134 3.43 -36.43 5.86
N HIS A 135 3.41 -35.38 5.04
CA HIS A 135 4.48 -34.39 5.03
C HIS A 135 4.55 -33.57 6.34
N ASN A 136 3.43 -33.31 7.00
CA ASN A 136 3.44 -32.73 8.35
C ASN A 136 4.16 -33.63 9.35
N MET A 137 3.92 -34.94 9.33
CA MET A 137 4.62 -35.88 10.21
C MET A 137 6.11 -36.01 9.88
N VAL A 138 6.49 -35.88 8.60
CA VAL A 138 7.91 -35.79 8.21
C VAL A 138 8.55 -34.51 8.78
N PHE A 139 7.88 -33.35 8.68
CA PHE A 139 8.40 -32.10 9.26
C PHE A 139 8.49 -32.16 10.78
N TRP A 140 7.47 -32.72 11.46
CA TRP A 140 7.51 -32.98 12.91
C TRP A 140 8.70 -33.87 13.28
N LYS A 141 8.99 -34.93 12.50
CA LYS A 141 10.15 -35.79 12.72
C LYS A 141 11.47 -35.06 12.48
N LEU A 142 11.55 -34.18 11.49
CA LEU A 142 12.72 -33.32 11.27
C LEU A 142 13.00 -32.40 12.46
N LEU A 143 11.97 -31.77 13.02
CA LEU A 143 12.10 -30.97 14.24
C LEU A 143 12.53 -31.84 15.43
N ARG A 144 11.90 -32.99 15.61
CA ARG A 144 12.16 -33.89 16.74
C ARG A 144 13.61 -34.43 16.72
N THR A 145 14.11 -34.76 15.53
CA THR A 145 15.50 -35.21 15.32
C THR A 145 16.51 -34.06 15.25
N GLU A 146 16.05 -32.80 15.33
CA GLU A 146 16.85 -31.59 15.17
C GLU A 146 17.60 -31.53 13.83
N ARG A 147 16.97 -32.01 12.75
CA ARG A 147 17.52 -32.07 11.39
C ARG A 147 16.94 -31.04 10.44
N LEU A 148 16.01 -30.20 10.92
CA LEU A 148 15.59 -29.00 10.22
C LEU A 148 16.77 -28.00 10.20
N ARG A 149 17.13 -27.51 9.01
CA ARG A 149 18.21 -26.54 8.83
C ARG A 149 17.86 -25.21 9.53
N PRO A 150 18.79 -24.64 10.33
CA PRO A 150 18.62 -23.28 10.86
C PRO A 150 18.42 -22.27 9.72
N ILE A 151 17.35 -21.49 9.79
CA ILE A 151 17.04 -20.47 8.77
C ILE A 151 17.89 -19.23 9.05
N ALA A 152 18.47 -18.66 8.00
CA ALA A 152 19.27 -17.44 8.06
C ALA A 152 18.79 -16.41 7.03
N SER A 153 19.25 -15.17 7.18
CA SER A 153 19.15 -14.14 6.15
C SER A 153 19.79 -14.58 4.84
N ALA A 154 19.41 -13.95 3.72
CA ALA A 154 19.92 -14.30 2.39
C ALA A 154 21.46 -14.22 2.28
N ASP A 155 22.06 -13.24 2.96
CA ASP A 155 23.52 -13.08 3.07
C ASP A 155 24.18 -14.01 4.11
N LYS A 156 23.38 -14.84 4.79
CA LYS A 156 23.75 -15.78 5.84
C LYS A 156 24.42 -15.15 7.06
N LYS A 157 24.39 -13.82 7.20
CA LYS A 157 25.00 -13.12 8.35
C LYS A 157 24.18 -13.27 9.63
N ASN A 158 22.85 -13.37 9.51
CA ASN A 158 21.95 -13.48 10.64
C ASN A 158 21.22 -14.82 10.62
N VAL A 159 21.58 -15.74 11.52
CA VAL A 159 20.78 -16.94 11.79
C VAL A 159 19.62 -16.56 12.70
N PHE A 160 18.41 -16.91 12.30
CA PHE A 160 17.18 -16.64 13.06
C PHE A 160 16.94 -17.72 14.11
N SER A 161 16.39 -17.32 15.25
CA SER A 161 15.97 -18.21 16.31
C SER A 161 14.93 -19.21 15.80
N ALA A 162 15.11 -20.46 16.19
CA ALA A 162 14.22 -21.57 15.91
C ALA A 162 13.28 -21.88 17.09
N ASP A 163 13.35 -21.13 18.20
CA ASP A 163 12.57 -21.39 19.43
C ASP A 163 11.07 -21.54 19.18
N LEU A 164 10.49 -20.71 18.30
CA LEU A 164 9.06 -20.79 17.96
C LEU A 164 8.64 -22.13 17.31
N TYR A 165 9.56 -22.86 16.65
CA TYR A 165 9.23 -24.20 16.14
C TYR A 165 8.93 -25.20 17.27
N ARG A 166 9.44 -24.97 18.49
CA ARG A 166 9.11 -25.79 19.67
C ARG A 166 7.66 -25.64 20.11
N ARG A 167 6.97 -24.60 19.61
CA ARG A 167 5.58 -24.26 19.90
C ARG A 167 4.64 -24.48 18.71
N LEU A 168 5.17 -24.96 17.58
CA LEU A 168 4.37 -25.26 16.39
C LEU A 168 3.48 -26.49 16.59
N TYR A 169 4.08 -27.62 16.97
CA TYR A 169 3.39 -28.89 17.20
C TYR A 169 3.23 -29.21 18.67
N ASN A 170 2.32 -30.15 18.98
CA ASN A 170 2.10 -30.64 20.35
C ASN A 170 1.85 -29.50 21.34
N THR A 171 1.27 -28.39 20.88
CA THR A 171 1.12 -27.16 21.66
C THR A 171 -0.33 -26.72 21.66
N VAL A 172 -0.75 -26.13 22.77
CA VAL A 172 -2.11 -25.64 23.00
C VAL A 172 -2.09 -24.40 23.87
N ARG A 173 -3.03 -23.49 23.64
CA ARG A 173 -3.36 -22.40 24.56
C ARG A 173 -4.53 -22.83 25.45
N THR A 174 -4.23 -23.28 26.66
CA THR A 174 -5.26 -23.67 27.63
C THR A 174 -5.97 -22.45 28.22
N PRO A 175 -7.31 -22.46 28.32
CA PRO A 175 -8.06 -21.36 28.91
C PRO A 175 -7.89 -21.32 30.43
N GLY A 176 -7.74 -20.11 30.97
CA GLY A 176 -7.83 -19.85 32.41
C GLY A 176 -8.89 -18.79 32.71
N LEU A 177 -9.36 -18.73 33.96
CA LEU A 177 -10.43 -17.79 34.34
C LEU A 177 -10.05 -16.34 34.06
N GLU A 178 -8.83 -15.95 34.43
CA GLU A 178 -8.33 -14.57 34.26
C GLU A 178 -7.22 -14.48 33.21
N MET A 179 -6.47 -15.57 33.01
CA MET A 179 -5.35 -15.62 32.07
C MET A 179 -5.14 -17.04 31.57
N ASP A 180 -5.00 -17.17 30.26
CA ASP A 180 -4.71 -18.42 29.56
C ASP A 180 -3.22 -18.82 29.73
N LYS A 181 -2.86 -20.01 29.25
CA LYS A 181 -1.46 -20.47 29.24
C LYS A 181 -1.14 -21.27 27.99
N VAL A 182 0.01 -20.98 27.39
CA VAL A 182 0.58 -21.82 26.33
C VAL A 182 1.31 -23.00 26.97
N GLU A 183 0.93 -24.22 26.57
CA GLU A 183 1.55 -25.46 27.00
C GLU A 183 2.08 -26.22 25.79
N SER A 184 3.41 -26.45 25.75
CA SER A 184 4.07 -27.27 24.72
C SER A 184 4.54 -28.61 25.28
N TYR A 185 4.03 -29.68 24.66
CA TYR A 185 4.37 -31.07 24.91
C TYR A 185 5.41 -31.61 23.92
N PHE A 186 5.86 -30.78 22.97
CA PHE A 186 6.91 -31.15 22.02
C PHE A 186 8.25 -31.35 22.75
N ARG A 187 8.97 -32.41 22.41
CA ARG A 187 10.33 -32.67 22.90
C ARG A 187 11.17 -33.19 21.75
N THR A 188 12.42 -32.75 21.64
CA THR A 188 13.38 -33.39 20.72
C THR A 188 13.73 -34.79 21.21
N GLU A 189 14.35 -35.61 20.37
CA GLU A 189 14.82 -36.95 20.80
C GLU A 189 15.81 -36.86 21.96
N ARG A 190 16.61 -35.79 22.00
CA ARG A 190 17.56 -35.52 23.09
C ARG A 190 16.85 -35.17 24.40
N GLU A 191 15.69 -34.51 24.31
CA GLU A 191 14.89 -34.07 25.46
C GLU A 191 13.96 -35.18 25.98
N GLY A 192 13.60 -36.16 25.16
CA GLY A 192 12.90 -37.38 25.57
C GLY A 192 11.70 -37.77 24.70
N PRO A 193 10.79 -38.59 25.24
CA PRO A 193 9.57 -38.99 24.53
C PRO A 193 8.70 -37.78 24.21
N CYS A 194 8.08 -37.75 23.03
CA CYS A 194 6.98 -36.81 22.77
C CYS A 194 5.84 -37.49 21.99
N PRO A 195 4.59 -37.03 22.21
CA PRO A 195 3.41 -37.61 21.57
C PRO A 195 3.47 -37.45 20.04
N SER A 196 3.01 -38.47 19.32
CA SER A 196 3.08 -38.53 17.86
C SER A 196 1.73 -38.79 17.17
N HIS A 197 0.63 -38.79 17.93
CA HIS A 197 -0.71 -38.96 17.37
C HIS A 197 -1.28 -37.64 16.86
N ILE A 198 -2.29 -37.75 16.00
CA ILE A 198 -3.01 -36.65 15.35
C ILE A 198 -4.47 -36.76 15.76
N ILE A 199 -5.16 -35.62 15.87
CA ILE A 199 -6.61 -35.59 16.05
C ILE A 199 -7.28 -35.20 14.73
N VAL A 200 -8.26 -35.99 14.32
CA VAL A 200 -9.12 -35.72 13.18
C VAL A 200 -10.51 -35.33 13.68
N LEU A 201 -11.06 -34.26 13.13
CA LEU A 201 -12.36 -33.70 13.47
C LEU A 201 -13.28 -33.80 12.26
N TYR A 202 -14.49 -34.36 12.44
CA TYR A 202 -15.46 -34.50 11.35
C TYR A 202 -16.90 -34.47 11.88
N GLY A 203 -17.68 -33.46 11.50
CA GLY A 203 -19.09 -33.33 11.90
C GLY A 203 -19.27 -33.27 13.43
N GLY A 204 -18.40 -32.52 14.10
CA GLY A 204 -18.35 -32.34 15.55
C GLY A 204 -17.73 -33.50 16.34
N ARG A 205 -17.32 -34.59 15.67
CA ARG A 205 -16.70 -35.79 16.28
C ARG A 205 -15.19 -35.68 16.31
N ILE A 206 -14.57 -36.39 17.24
CA ILE A 206 -13.13 -36.30 17.53
C ILE A 206 -12.54 -37.70 17.43
N PHE A 207 -11.50 -37.87 16.63
CA PHE A 207 -10.83 -39.15 16.43
C PHE A 207 -9.34 -39.01 16.65
N LYS A 208 -8.76 -39.95 17.39
CA LYS A 208 -7.32 -40.12 17.53
C LYS A 208 -6.82 -41.14 16.51
N ILE A 209 -5.76 -40.74 15.80
CA ILE A 209 -5.04 -41.61 14.87
C ILE A 209 -3.53 -41.53 15.16
N PRO A 210 -2.77 -42.62 15.03
CA PRO A 210 -1.32 -42.56 15.11
C PRO A 210 -0.74 -41.74 13.93
N GLY A 211 0.37 -41.05 14.16
CA GLY A 211 1.13 -40.38 13.09
C GLY A 211 2.34 -41.18 12.60
N LEU A 212 2.75 -42.22 13.34
CA LEU A 212 3.88 -43.09 13.01
C LEU A 212 3.44 -44.55 12.87
N ASP A 213 4.17 -45.32 12.07
CA ASP A 213 4.04 -46.77 11.97
C ASP A 213 4.79 -47.50 13.11
N SER A 214 4.75 -48.84 13.08
CA SER A 214 5.43 -49.68 14.08
C SER A 214 6.95 -49.56 14.08
N ASP A 215 7.54 -49.07 12.99
CA ASP A 215 8.98 -48.86 12.82
C ASP A 215 9.41 -47.46 13.30
N GLY A 216 8.46 -46.62 13.71
CA GLY A 216 8.72 -45.23 14.12
C GLY A 216 8.87 -44.27 12.94
N GLU A 217 8.43 -44.66 11.75
CA GLU A 217 8.42 -43.81 10.55
C GLU A 217 7.05 -43.14 10.37
N PRO A 218 6.99 -41.92 9.80
CA PRO A 218 5.73 -41.29 9.43
C PRO A 218 4.85 -42.23 8.61
N LEU A 219 3.56 -42.32 8.95
CA LEU A 219 2.60 -43.11 8.18
C LEU A 219 2.56 -42.65 6.73
N ARG A 220 2.36 -43.60 5.81
CA ARG A 220 2.28 -43.29 4.37
C ARG A 220 0.96 -42.59 4.04
N PRO A 221 0.89 -41.81 2.95
CA PRO A 221 -0.37 -41.22 2.50
C PRO A 221 -1.50 -42.25 2.35
N GLN A 222 -1.21 -43.46 1.87
CA GLN A 222 -2.18 -44.55 1.73
C GLN A 222 -2.72 -45.04 3.08
N ASP A 223 -1.89 -45.07 4.13
CA ASP A 223 -2.29 -45.47 5.48
C ASP A 223 -3.21 -44.41 6.11
N PHE A 224 -2.87 -43.12 5.92
CA PHE A 224 -3.75 -42.02 6.31
C PHE A 224 -5.06 -42.06 5.55
N LEU A 225 -5.05 -42.24 4.22
CA LEU A 225 -6.25 -42.32 3.40
C LEU A 225 -7.19 -43.43 3.89
N PHE A 226 -6.66 -44.63 4.15
CA PHE A 226 -7.46 -45.74 4.70
C PHE A 226 -8.15 -45.34 6.01
N THR A 227 -7.40 -44.69 6.91
CA THR A 227 -7.91 -44.26 8.22
C THR A 227 -9.00 -43.19 8.08
N LEU A 228 -8.79 -42.19 7.22
CA LEU A 228 -9.77 -41.13 6.93
C LEU A 228 -11.06 -41.68 6.30
N GLN A 229 -10.96 -42.70 5.45
CA GLN A 229 -12.13 -43.40 4.89
C GLN A 229 -12.97 -44.10 5.98
N GLN A 230 -12.34 -44.66 7.01
CA GLN A 230 -13.07 -45.26 8.14
C GLN A 230 -13.82 -44.19 8.95
N ILE A 231 -13.23 -43.00 9.11
CA ILE A 231 -13.87 -41.87 9.79
C ILE A 231 -15.11 -41.42 9.00
N GLN A 232 -14.97 -41.20 7.69
CA GLN A 232 -16.07 -40.73 6.83
C GLN A 232 -17.27 -41.70 6.82
N GLY A 233 -17.02 -43.00 6.87
CA GLY A 233 -18.06 -44.05 6.79
C GLY A 233 -19.02 -44.17 7.98
N THR A 234 -18.92 -43.30 9.00
CA THR A 234 -19.70 -43.39 10.24
C THR A 234 -20.70 -42.23 10.38
N SER A 235 -22.01 -42.52 10.45
CA SER A 235 -23.10 -41.52 10.43
C SER A 235 -23.78 -41.29 11.78
N VAL A 236 -22.99 -41.21 12.86
CA VAL A 236 -23.53 -41.06 14.22
C VAL A 236 -23.62 -39.58 14.59
N ARG A 237 -24.81 -39.15 15.07
CA ARG A 237 -25.03 -37.80 15.60
C ARG A 237 -24.19 -37.60 16.87
N HIS A 238 -23.34 -36.59 16.90
CA HIS A 238 -22.42 -36.30 18.01
C HIS A 238 -22.84 -35.07 18.81
N ALA A 239 -22.30 -34.96 20.02
CA ALA A 239 -22.66 -33.90 20.95
C ALA A 239 -21.97 -32.55 20.66
N GLY A 240 -20.95 -32.47 19.80
CA GLY A 240 -20.36 -31.18 19.39
C GLY A 240 -19.49 -30.48 20.46
N VAL A 241 -18.74 -31.24 21.26
CA VAL A 241 -17.83 -30.69 22.29
C VAL A 241 -16.83 -29.64 21.77
N PRO A 242 -16.23 -29.76 20.56
CA PRO A 242 -15.29 -28.75 20.07
C PRO A 242 -15.88 -27.33 20.00
N ALA A 243 -17.20 -27.20 19.81
CA ALA A 243 -17.89 -25.91 19.81
C ALA A 243 -17.58 -25.06 21.06
N LEU A 244 -17.37 -25.70 22.23
CA LEU A 244 -17.08 -25.01 23.49
C LEU A 244 -15.76 -24.22 23.48
N THR A 245 -14.79 -24.58 22.63
CA THR A 245 -13.50 -23.85 22.58
C THR A 245 -13.61 -22.51 21.88
N ASN A 246 -14.69 -22.28 21.13
CA ASN A 246 -14.96 -21.06 20.36
C ASN A 246 -15.61 -19.96 21.20
N ASP A 247 -15.94 -20.24 22.46
CA ASP A 247 -16.54 -19.29 23.38
C ASP A 247 -15.52 -18.24 23.87
N ASP A 248 -16.00 -17.23 24.61
CA ASP A 248 -15.11 -16.33 25.35
C ASP A 248 -14.21 -17.14 26.31
N ARG A 249 -12.99 -16.66 26.55
CA ARG A 249 -11.97 -17.45 27.26
C ARG A 249 -12.38 -17.81 28.68
N THR A 250 -13.18 -16.96 29.33
CA THR A 250 -13.61 -17.16 30.72
C THR A 250 -14.72 -18.21 30.80
N SER A 251 -15.68 -18.18 29.88
CA SER A 251 -16.73 -19.20 29.79
C SER A 251 -16.16 -20.54 29.34
N TRP A 252 -15.25 -20.54 28.36
CA TRP A 252 -14.52 -21.74 27.98
C TRP A 252 -13.68 -22.30 29.15
N ALA A 253 -12.98 -21.47 29.93
CA ALA A 253 -12.25 -21.94 31.11
C ALA A 253 -13.13 -22.70 32.10
N ARG A 254 -14.33 -22.17 32.40
CA ARG A 254 -15.33 -22.81 33.28
C ARG A 254 -15.83 -24.13 32.69
N ASN A 255 -16.21 -24.12 31.42
CA ASN A 255 -16.73 -25.29 30.72
C ASN A 255 -15.68 -26.39 30.57
N ARG A 256 -14.42 -26.03 30.28
CA ARG A 256 -13.28 -26.97 30.26
C ARG A 256 -13.05 -27.58 31.63
N GLN A 257 -13.04 -26.76 32.69
CA GLN A 257 -12.88 -27.25 34.06
C GLN A 257 -13.98 -28.25 34.43
N HIS A 258 -15.24 -27.91 34.17
CA HIS A 258 -16.37 -28.80 34.41
C HIS A 258 -16.27 -30.10 33.60
N LEU A 259 -15.90 -30.00 32.32
CA LEU A 259 -15.70 -31.15 31.43
C LEU A 259 -14.64 -32.13 31.99
N VAL A 260 -13.50 -31.64 32.45
CA VAL A 260 -12.41 -32.50 32.99
C VAL A 260 -12.71 -33.04 34.39
N GLU A 261 -13.49 -32.33 35.21
CA GLU A 261 -13.90 -32.76 36.55
C GLU A 261 -15.01 -33.81 36.51
N LEU A 262 -15.86 -33.77 35.48
CA LEU A 262 -17.01 -34.68 35.33
C LEU A 262 -16.60 -36.16 35.26
N SER A 263 -15.49 -36.50 34.59
CA SER A 263 -14.96 -37.87 34.59
C SER A 263 -13.45 -37.93 34.32
N SER A 264 -12.78 -38.94 34.89
CA SER A 264 -11.37 -39.20 34.60
C SER A 264 -11.12 -39.55 33.12
N ARG A 265 -12.15 -40.08 32.42
CA ARG A 265 -12.07 -40.34 30.97
C ARG A 265 -11.99 -39.03 30.21
N ASN A 266 -12.87 -38.07 30.51
CA ASN A 266 -12.84 -36.74 29.87
C ASN A 266 -11.50 -36.04 30.06
N LYS A 267 -10.96 -36.06 31.29
CA LYS A 267 -9.62 -35.51 31.56
C LYS A 267 -8.54 -36.15 30.69
N SER A 268 -8.57 -37.47 30.53
CA SER A 268 -7.64 -38.18 29.64
C SER A 268 -7.82 -37.75 28.18
N MET A 269 -9.06 -37.69 27.68
CA MET A 269 -9.36 -37.33 26.29
C MET A 269 -9.01 -35.87 25.95
N VAL A 270 -9.24 -34.92 26.87
CA VAL A 270 -8.73 -33.54 26.72
C VAL A 270 -7.21 -33.56 26.60
N GLY A 271 -6.52 -34.31 27.48
CA GLY A 271 -5.08 -34.45 27.41
C GLY A 271 -4.59 -35.04 26.09
N GLU A 272 -5.31 -35.98 25.48
CA GLU A 272 -4.99 -36.52 24.15
C GLU A 272 -5.08 -35.42 23.07
N ILE A 273 -6.09 -34.55 23.12
CA ILE A 273 -6.24 -33.46 22.15
C ILE A 273 -5.12 -32.41 22.32
N GLU A 274 -4.86 -32.01 23.56
CA GLU A 274 -3.84 -31.02 23.92
C GLU A 274 -2.42 -31.48 23.55
N GLN A 275 -2.14 -32.77 23.67
CA GLN A 275 -0.85 -33.38 23.36
C GLN A 275 -0.64 -33.73 21.88
N ALA A 276 -1.70 -33.79 21.06
CA ALA A 276 -1.59 -34.21 19.65
C ALA A 276 -0.62 -33.34 18.83
N VAL A 277 -0.01 -33.89 17.79
CA VAL A 277 0.93 -33.15 16.92
C VAL A 277 0.25 -31.95 16.28
N ALA A 278 -0.89 -32.18 15.63
CA ALA A 278 -1.72 -31.18 14.96
C ALA A 278 -3.19 -31.66 14.88
N LEU A 279 -4.08 -30.79 14.40
CA LEU A 279 -5.47 -31.13 14.07
C LEU A 279 -5.68 -31.23 12.55
N MET A 280 -6.54 -32.15 12.12
CA MET A 280 -7.09 -32.20 10.77
C MET A 280 -8.61 -32.14 10.83
N ILE A 281 -9.23 -31.17 10.17
CA ILE A 281 -10.68 -31.01 10.11
C ILE A 281 -11.13 -31.41 8.71
N LEU A 282 -12.04 -32.36 8.62
CA LEU A 282 -12.72 -32.69 7.37
C LEU A 282 -14.02 -31.88 7.32
N ASP A 283 -14.14 -31.04 6.30
CA ASP A 283 -15.28 -30.13 6.12
C ASP A 283 -15.97 -30.42 4.79
N THR A 284 -17.30 -30.48 4.83
CA THR A 284 -18.13 -30.75 3.65
C THR A 284 -18.42 -29.53 2.78
N HIS A 285 -18.04 -28.32 3.20
CA HIS A 285 -18.07 -27.12 2.36
C HIS A 285 -17.19 -27.28 1.12
N CYS A 286 -17.51 -26.52 0.06
CA CYS A 286 -16.73 -26.42 -1.18
C CYS A 286 -16.44 -24.94 -1.47
N PRO A 287 -15.21 -24.43 -1.20
CA PRO A 287 -14.82 -23.11 -1.64
C PRO A 287 -14.90 -22.98 -3.17
N LYS A 288 -15.32 -21.81 -3.66
CA LYS A 288 -15.52 -21.58 -5.10
C LYS A 288 -14.43 -20.70 -5.75
N ASN A 289 -13.76 -19.88 -4.95
CA ASN A 289 -12.71 -18.95 -5.36
C ASN A 289 -11.73 -18.71 -4.19
N TYR A 290 -10.72 -17.86 -4.39
CA TYR A 290 -9.71 -17.59 -3.37
C TYR A 290 -10.28 -16.92 -2.11
N SER A 291 -11.19 -15.96 -2.25
CA SER A 291 -11.87 -15.32 -1.11
C SER A 291 -12.68 -16.33 -0.30
N ASP A 292 -13.46 -17.19 -0.96
CA ASP A 292 -14.21 -18.28 -0.32
C ASP A 292 -13.27 -19.25 0.41
N LEU A 293 -12.13 -19.60 -0.20
CA LEU A 293 -11.13 -20.47 0.43
C LEU A 293 -10.54 -19.82 1.69
N ALA A 294 -10.18 -18.54 1.61
CA ALA A 294 -9.67 -17.78 2.75
C ALA A 294 -10.72 -17.65 3.87
N GLN A 295 -11.97 -17.32 3.52
CA GLN A 295 -13.10 -17.19 4.45
C GLN A 295 -13.41 -18.51 5.17
N LEU A 296 -13.51 -19.61 4.41
CA LEU A 296 -13.83 -20.93 4.98
C LEU A 296 -12.66 -21.51 5.79
N ALA A 297 -11.41 -21.17 5.45
CA ALA A 297 -10.27 -21.54 6.27
C ALA A 297 -10.39 -20.97 7.71
N LEU A 298 -10.90 -19.73 7.85
CA LEU A 298 -11.20 -19.11 9.15
C LEU A 298 -12.45 -19.70 9.79
N THR A 299 -13.53 -19.80 9.04
CA THR A 299 -14.86 -20.15 9.58
C THR A 299 -15.16 -21.63 9.38
N GLY A 300 -15.53 -22.06 8.17
CA GLY A 300 -15.82 -23.47 7.87
C GLY A 300 -16.79 -24.08 8.89
N ASP A 301 -16.65 -25.36 9.21
CA ASP A 301 -17.36 -26.02 10.30
C ASP A 301 -16.75 -25.68 11.67
N ILE A 302 -17.10 -24.49 12.20
CA ILE A 302 -16.66 -24.01 13.51
C ILE A 302 -17.07 -24.98 14.62
N HIS A 303 -18.20 -25.71 14.49
CA HIS A 303 -18.63 -26.69 15.49
C HIS A 303 -17.64 -27.84 15.68
N SER A 304 -16.78 -28.07 14.68
CA SER A 304 -15.72 -29.07 14.70
C SER A 304 -14.37 -28.50 15.14
N LYS A 305 -14.18 -27.17 15.22
CA LYS A 305 -12.87 -26.57 15.50
C LYS A 305 -12.51 -26.64 16.99
N TRP A 306 -11.30 -27.11 17.27
CA TRP A 306 -10.67 -26.99 18.59
C TRP A 306 -9.62 -25.88 18.54
N THR A 307 -10.09 -24.65 18.72
CA THR A 307 -9.37 -23.40 18.45
C THR A 307 -8.15 -23.15 19.33
N ASP A 308 -8.05 -23.80 20.49
CA ASP A 308 -6.90 -23.68 21.37
C ASP A 308 -5.61 -24.25 20.76
N LYS A 309 -5.70 -25.08 19.71
CA LYS A 309 -4.52 -25.77 19.17
C LYS A 309 -3.62 -24.82 18.39
N SER A 310 -2.31 -24.92 18.62
CA SER A 310 -1.31 -24.17 17.89
C SER A 310 -1.37 -24.40 16.36
N CYS A 311 -1.58 -25.64 15.91
CA CYS A 311 -1.52 -26.01 14.49
C CYS A 311 -2.72 -26.87 14.09
N GLY A 312 -3.54 -26.36 13.17
CA GLY A 312 -4.68 -27.06 12.58
C GLY A 312 -4.76 -26.87 11.06
N THR A 313 -5.30 -27.88 10.39
CA THR A 313 -5.59 -27.85 8.96
C THR A 313 -7.05 -28.23 8.74
N ILE A 314 -7.72 -27.54 7.81
CA ILE A 314 -9.08 -27.84 7.36
C ILE A 314 -9.03 -28.25 5.89
N ALA A 315 -9.70 -29.36 5.55
CA ALA A 315 -9.79 -29.90 4.21
C ALA A 315 -11.25 -29.91 3.76
N PHE A 316 -11.50 -29.30 2.60
CA PHE A 316 -12.83 -29.11 2.03
C PHE A 316 -13.19 -30.22 1.06
N LYS A 317 -14.48 -30.37 0.77
CA LYS A 317 -15.04 -31.47 -0.02
C LYS A 317 -14.52 -31.52 -1.46
N ASN A 318 -14.03 -30.41 -2.00
CA ASN A 318 -13.36 -30.33 -3.30
C ASN A 318 -11.83 -30.52 -3.20
N GLY A 319 -11.28 -31.00 -2.08
CA GLY A 319 -9.84 -31.22 -1.91
C GLY A 319 -9.01 -29.98 -1.62
N GLN A 320 -9.59 -28.77 -1.70
CA GLN A 320 -8.90 -27.54 -1.26
C GLN A 320 -8.71 -27.54 0.26
N MET A 321 -7.70 -26.80 0.74
CA MET A 321 -7.32 -26.82 2.15
C MET A 321 -6.91 -25.44 2.65
N GLY A 322 -7.05 -25.24 3.95
CA GLY A 322 -6.53 -24.08 4.67
C GLY A 322 -5.90 -24.50 5.99
N CYS A 323 -4.96 -23.71 6.48
CA CYS A 323 -4.40 -23.83 7.81
C CYS A 323 -4.99 -22.76 8.72
N TYR A 324 -5.11 -23.08 10.01
CA TYR A 324 -5.29 -22.09 11.05
C TYR A 324 -4.40 -22.43 12.25
N GLY A 325 -3.96 -21.42 12.99
CA GLY A 325 -3.10 -21.61 14.15
C GLY A 325 -3.31 -20.54 15.20
N GLU A 326 -3.16 -20.94 16.47
CA GLU A 326 -3.28 -20.02 17.60
C GLU A 326 -2.04 -19.12 17.69
N HIS A 327 -2.24 -17.81 17.60
CA HIS A 327 -1.17 -16.84 17.39
C HIS A 327 -0.29 -16.58 18.63
N CYS A 328 -0.76 -16.89 19.84
CA CYS A 328 0.09 -16.81 21.01
C CYS A 328 1.25 -17.81 20.93
N CYS A 329 1.06 -18.95 20.26
CA CYS A 329 2.03 -20.03 20.18
C CYS A 329 3.24 -19.69 19.28
N TYR A 330 3.01 -19.05 18.13
CA TYR A 330 4.05 -18.69 17.17
C TYR A 330 3.59 -17.59 16.19
N ASP A 331 4.50 -17.11 15.34
CA ASP A 331 4.25 -16.04 14.36
C ASP A 331 4.13 -16.56 12.91
N GLY A 332 3.56 -15.76 12.01
CA GLY A 332 3.29 -16.13 10.62
C GLY A 332 4.49 -16.71 9.85
N SER A 333 5.72 -16.29 10.16
CA SER A 333 6.93 -16.87 9.55
C SER A 333 7.07 -18.39 9.74
N ILE A 334 6.56 -18.92 10.85
CA ILE A 334 6.56 -20.37 11.13
C ILE A 334 5.45 -21.06 10.32
N SER A 335 4.24 -20.47 10.23
CA SER A 335 3.16 -20.97 9.35
C SER A 335 3.63 -21.07 7.89
N MET A 336 4.30 -20.03 7.40
CA MET A 336 4.85 -19.97 6.05
C MET A 336 5.89 -21.04 5.80
N SER A 337 6.75 -21.30 6.79
CA SER A 337 7.77 -22.35 6.70
C SER A 337 7.16 -23.75 6.56
N ILE A 338 6.16 -24.12 7.37
CA ILE A 338 5.55 -25.46 7.26
C ILE A 338 4.72 -25.61 5.98
N SER A 339 3.92 -24.60 5.63
CA SER A 339 3.10 -24.64 4.41
C SER A 339 3.95 -24.73 3.15
N LEU A 340 5.02 -23.92 3.07
CA LEU A 340 5.99 -24.02 1.98
C LEU A 340 6.66 -25.41 1.94
N TYR A 341 7.08 -25.95 3.09
CA TYR A 341 7.67 -27.29 3.14
C TYR A 341 6.71 -28.36 2.58
N VAL A 342 5.45 -28.36 3.01
CA VAL A 342 4.45 -29.34 2.55
C VAL A 342 4.22 -29.20 1.04
N MET A 343 4.04 -27.98 0.55
CA MET A 343 3.82 -27.73 -0.89
C MET A 343 5.02 -28.12 -1.74
N MET A 344 6.24 -27.77 -1.33
CA MET A 344 7.46 -28.20 -2.02
C MET A 344 7.60 -29.72 -2.02
N SER A 345 7.21 -30.39 -0.93
CA SER A 345 7.25 -31.85 -0.86
C SER A 345 6.34 -32.48 -1.91
N ILE A 346 5.12 -31.96 -2.07
CA ILE A 346 4.16 -32.43 -3.07
C ILE A 346 4.66 -32.14 -4.48
N ALA A 347 5.19 -30.94 -4.73
CA ALA A 347 5.71 -30.56 -6.05
C ALA A 347 6.91 -31.41 -6.48
N GLU A 348 7.78 -31.80 -5.54
CA GLU A 348 8.99 -32.58 -5.82
C GLU A 348 8.72 -34.09 -5.90
N GLU A 349 7.88 -34.63 -5.02
CA GLU A 349 7.60 -36.07 -4.94
C GLU A 349 6.42 -36.51 -5.82
N GLY A 350 5.56 -35.56 -6.20
CA GLY A 350 4.32 -35.80 -6.92
C GLY A 350 3.17 -36.26 -6.03
N VAL A 351 1.98 -36.37 -6.62
CA VAL A 351 0.80 -36.93 -5.94
C VAL A 351 1.04 -38.44 -5.71
N PRO A 352 0.72 -38.98 -4.52
CA PRO A 352 0.88 -40.40 -4.25
C PRO A 352 0.17 -41.30 -5.25
N ASP A 353 0.78 -42.43 -5.60
CA ASP A 353 0.11 -43.50 -6.34
C ASP A 353 -0.95 -44.16 -5.44
N TRP A 354 -2.22 -43.87 -5.73
CA TRP A 354 -3.37 -44.33 -4.96
C TRP A 354 -3.78 -45.77 -5.30
N ASP A 355 -3.21 -46.40 -6.33
CA ASP A 355 -3.41 -47.82 -6.61
C ASP A 355 -2.58 -48.71 -5.67
N VAL A 356 -1.57 -48.14 -5.02
CA VAL A 356 -0.83 -48.80 -3.95
C VAL A 356 -1.74 -48.93 -2.72
N PRO A 357 -1.93 -50.14 -2.15
CA PRO A 357 -2.75 -50.30 -0.96
C PRO A 357 -2.03 -49.80 0.30
N ALA A 358 -2.81 -49.45 1.33
CA ALA A 358 -2.28 -49.18 2.66
C ALA A 358 -1.43 -50.35 3.18
N LYS A 359 -0.25 -50.04 3.74
CA LYS A 359 0.61 -51.01 4.43
C LYS A 359 -0.01 -51.37 5.78
N SER A 360 -0.64 -50.39 6.44
CA SER A 360 -1.17 -50.49 7.80
C SER A 360 -2.66 -50.20 7.83
N LEU A 361 -3.48 -51.20 8.19
CA LEU A 361 -4.93 -51.06 8.31
C LEU A 361 -5.31 -50.53 9.70
N ILE A 362 -5.09 -49.24 9.91
CA ILE A 362 -5.26 -48.57 11.20
C ILE A 362 -6.71 -48.13 11.37
N LEU A 363 -7.34 -48.53 12.47
CA LEU A 363 -8.69 -48.07 12.83
C LEU A 363 -8.59 -46.83 13.73
N PRO A 364 -9.36 -45.77 13.46
CA PRO A 364 -9.38 -44.56 14.29
C PRO A 364 -10.04 -44.84 15.66
N GLU A 365 -9.52 -44.22 16.72
CA GLU A 365 -10.14 -44.25 18.06
C GLU A 365 -11.04 -43.02 18.23
N GLU A 366 -12.35 -43.20 18.36
CA GLU A 366 -13.28 -42.09 18.61
C GLU A 366 -13.25 -41.66 20.09
N LEU A 367 -13.03 -40.37 20.34
CA LEU A 367 -13.01 -39.77 21.68
C LEU A 367 -14.42 -39.27 22.03
N ILE A 368 -15.17 -40.09 22.76
CA ILE A 368 -16.55 -39.78 23.16
C ILE A 368 -16.56 -39.22 24.59
N PHE A 369 -16.95 -37.97 24.76
CA PHE A 369 -17.04 -37.31 26.07
C PHE A 369 -18.28 -37.71 26.85
N ASP A 370 -18.12 -37.87 28.16
CA ASP A 370 -19.24 -37.94 29.11
C ASP A 370 -19.77 -36.51 29.32
N LEU A 371 -21.08 -36.30 29.20
CA LEU A 371 -21.70 -34.97 29.29
C LEU A 371 -22.94 -35.01 30.18
N ASP A 372 -23.04 -34.06 31.10
CA ASP A 372 -24.23 -33.76 31.90
C ASP A 372 -25.15 -32.76 31.17
N ASP A 373 -26.29 -32.43 31.78
CA ASP A 373 -27.26 -31.51 31.19
C ASP A 373 -26.70 -30.08 31.07
N THR A 374 -25.80 -29.68 31.97
CA THR A 374 -25.12 -28.38 31.94
C THR A 374 -24.28 -28.22 30.67
N LEU A 375 -23.37 -29.15 30.41
CA LEU A 375 -22.50 -29.11 29.22
C LEU A 375 -23.31 -29.23 27.93
N ARG A 376 -24.39 -30.02 27.92
CA ARG A 376 -25.31 -30.11 26.78
C ARG A 376 -26.00 -28.77 26.51
N GLY A 377 -26.40 -28.06 27.56
CA GLY A 377 -26.95 -26.71 27.46
C GLY A 377 -25.95 -25.71 26.89
N GLU A 378 -24.70 -25.73 27.37
CA GLU A 378 -23.65 -24.84 26.88
C GLU A 378 -23.27 -25.10 25.42
N ILE A 379 -23.18 -26.37 25.02
CA ILE A 379 -22.99 -26.75 23.61
C ILE A 379 -24.14 -26.22 22.75
N ALA A 380 -25.39 -26.35 23.21
CA ALA A 380 -26.55 -25.85 22.47
C ALA A 380 -26.54 -24.32 22.35
N ARG A 381 -26.14 -23.61 23.42
CA ARG A 381 -25.92 -22.16 23.37
C ARG A 381 -24.84 -21.79 22.35
N MET A 382 -23.71 -22.52 22.36
CA MET A 382 -22.62 -22.28 21.42
C MET A 382 -23.00 -22.50 19.97
N ALA A 383 -23.95 -23.38 19.67
CA ALA A 383 -24.46 -23.53 18.30
C ALA A 383 -25.03 -22.21 17.77
N THR A 384 -25.75 -21.45 18.59
CA THR A 384 -26.29 -20.12 18.20
C THR A 384 -25.19 -19.07 18.08
N VAL A 385 -24.22 -19.04 19.01
CA VAL A 385 -23.08 -18.10 18.95
C VAL A 385 -22.24 -18.34 17.69
N ILE A 386 -22.04 -19.61 17.32
CA ILE A 386 -21.28 -19.98 16.13
C ILE A 386 -21.94 -19.48 14.84
N ASP A 387 -23.27 -19.53 14.74
CA ASP A 387 -23.99 -19.01 13.57
C ASP A 387 -23.72 -17.51 13.37
N GLU A 388 -23.62 -16.74 14.45
CA GLU A 388 -23.23 -15.32 14.43
C GLU A 388 -21.75 -15.14 14.03
N MET A 389 -20.86 -15.98 14.57
CA MET A 389 -19.42 -15.95 14.27
C MET A 389 -19.09 -16.28 12.80
N GLN A 390 -19.91 -17.08 12.12
CA GLN A 390 -19.62 -17.58 10.77
C GLN A 390 -19.43 -16.46 9.73
N ASN A 391 -19.96 -15.28 10.02
CA ASN A 391 -20.03 -14.16 9.09
C ASN A 391 -19.43 -12.86 9.63
N CYS A 392 -18.86 -12.86 10.84
CA CYS A 392 -18.41 -11.64 11.54
C CYS A 392 -17.24 -10.92 10.84
N VAL A 393 -16.40 -11.64 10.10
CA VAL A 393 -15.30 -11.09 9.29
C VAL A 393 -15.55 -11.45 7.84
N VAL A 394 -15.41 -10.46 6.96
CA VAL A 394 -15.43 -10.61 5.51
C VAL A 394 -14.00 -10.58 5.00
N VAL A 395 -13.67 -11.52 4.12
CA VAL A 395 -12.31 -11.71 3.60
C VAL A 395 -12.30 -11.67 2.08
N SER A 396 -11.39 -10.88 1.55
CA SER A 396 -11.11 -10.72 0.13
C SER A 396 -9.69 -11.16 -0.15
N MET A 397 -9.48 -12.06 -1.10
CA MET A 397 -8.15 -12.51 -1.53
C MET A 397 -8.01 -12.39 -3.04
N ASP A 398 -6.86 -11.87 -3.49
CA ASP A 398 -6.59 -11.72 -4.92
C ASP A 398 -5.13 -11.93 -5.30
N GLN A 399 -4.92 -12.15 -6.59
CA GLN A 399 -3.63 -12.16 -7.26
C GLN A 399 -3.53 -10.98 -8.24
N PHE A 400 -2.60 -10.08 -7.96
CA PHE A 400 -2.30 -8.93 -8.80
C PHE A 400 -1.16 -9.30 -9.76
N GLN A 401 -1.47 -9.46 -11.06
CA GLN A 401 -0.56 -10.06 -12.05
C GLN A 401 0.18 -9.06 -12.94
N ASP A 402 -0.07 -7.75 -12.84
CA ASP A 402 0.55 -6.80 -13.78
C ASP A 402 2.05 -6.66 -13.55
N TYR A 403 2.50 -6.75 -12.31
CA TYR A 403 3.91 -6.69 -11.93
C TYR A 403 4.14 -7.29 -10.54
N GLY A 404 5.41 -7.56 -10.23
CA GLY A 404 5.84 -8.04 -8.93
C GLY A 404 7.11 -7.34 -8.46
N LYS A 405 7.86 -8.02 -7.58
CA LYS A 405 9.06 -7.44 -6.97
C LYS A 405 10.18 -7.17 -7.98
N ALA A 406 10.19 -7.80 -9.16
CA ALA A 406 11.20 -7.54 -10.18
C ALA A 406 11.10 -6.10 -10.70
N PHE A 407 9.88 -5.67 -11.03
CA PHE A 407 9.56 -4.29 -11.42
C PHE A 407 9.93 -3.27 -10.33
N MET A 408 9.53 -3.53 -9.08
CA MET A 408 9.82 -2.61 -7.96
C MET A 408 11.32 -2.43 -7.74
N LYS A 409 12.08 -3.53 -7.86
CA LYS A 409 13.55 -3.52 -7.73
C LYS A 409 14.24 -2.83 -8.89
N GLN A 410 13.73 -2.95 -10.11
CA GLN A 410 14.24 -2.21 -11.27
C GLN A 410 14.20 -0.70 -10.99
N HIS A 411 13.14 -0.23 -10.34
CA HIS A 411 12.98 1.16 -9.92
C HIS A 411 13.66 1.50 -8.58
N ARG A 412 14.45 0.56 -8.03
CA ARG A 412 15.21 0.71 -6.76
C ARG A 412 14.35 0.99 -5.54
N ILE A 413 13.11 0.51 -5.56
CA ILE A 413 12.19 0.61 -4.43
C ILE A 413 12.09 -0.75 -3.77
N HIS A 414 12.23 -0.79 -2.44
CA HIS A 414 12.08 -2.04 -1.73
C HIS A 414 10.62 -2.54 -1.89
N PRO A 415 10.39 -3.79 -2.31
CA PRO A 415 9.04 -4.27 -2.63
C PRO A 415 8.02 -4.11 -1.50
N ASP A 416 8.47 -4.36 -0.27
CA ASP A 416 7.63 -4.21 0.94
C ASP A 416 7.20 -2.75 1.16
N ALA A 417 8.12 -1.81 0.95
CA ALA A 417 7.87 -0.38 1.11
C ALA A 417 6.90 0.13 0.04
N TYR A 418 7.04 -0.37 -1.19
CA TYR A 418 6.10 -0.07 -2.27
C TYR A 418 4.67 -0.46 -1.88
N VAL A 419 4.47 -1.70 -1.43
CA VAL A 419 3.14 -2.20 -1.06
C VAL A 419 2.60 -1.46 0.16
N GLN A 420 3.43 -1.20 1.18
CA GLN A 420 3.02 -0.41 2.36
C GLN A 420 2.54 1.00 1.98
N THR A 421 3.28 1.69 1.13
CA THR A 421 2.89 3.03 0.67
C THR A 421 1.62 2.99 -0.17
N ALA A 422 1.44 1.97 -1.03
CA ALA A 422 0.22 1.76 -1.79
C ALA A 422 -1.01 1.45 -0.89
N LEU A 423 -0.83 0.70 0.20
CA LEU A 423 -1.88 0.47 1.21
C LEU A 423 -2.31 1.77 1.90
N LEU A 424 -1.35 2.64 2.22
CA LEU A 424 -1.65 3.96 2.80
C LEU A 424 -2.43 4.84 1.82
N LEU A 425 -2.06 4.85 0.53
CA LEU A 425 -2.79 5.58 -0.52
C LEU A 425 -4.22 5.06 -0.70
N THR A 426 -4.36 3.74 -0.69
CA THR A 426 -5.67 3.08 -0.77
C THR A 426 -6.58 3.51 0.36
N TYR A 427 -6.06 3.50 1.60
CA TYR A 427 -6.84 3.93 2.76
C TYR A 427 -7.19 5.42 2.70
N TYR A 428 -6.21 6.27 2.37
CA TYR A 428 -6.41 7.73 2.33
C TYR A 428 -7.53 8.11 1.35
N ARG A 429 -7.54 7.55 0.14
CA ARG A 429 -8.59 7.81 -0.86
C ARG A 429 -9.97 7.30 -0.44
N LEU A 430 -10.03 6.19 0.28
CA LEU A 430 -11.31 5.63 0.72
C LEU A 430 -11.92 6.36 1.93
N HIS A 431 -11.07 6.93 2.77
CA HIS A 431 -11.48 7.41 4.09
C HIS A 431 -11.16 8.88 4.35
N GLY A 432 -10.47 9.57 3.44
CA GLY A 432 -10.06 10.98 3.57
C GLY A 432 -9.18 11.26 4.78
N THR A 433 -8.59 10.23 5.39
CA THR A 433 -7.86 10.34 6.66
C THR A 433 -6.62 9.45 6.65
N PHE A 434 -5.61 9.83 7.45
CA PHE A 434 -4.38 9.05 7.56
C PHE A 434 -4.56 7.84 8.48
N ALA A 435 -4.11 6.68 8.04
CA ALA A 435 -4.22 5.44 8.79
C ALA A 435 -3.08 5.28 9.81
N PRO A 436 -3.34 5.16 11.13
CA PRO A 436 -2.39 4.52 12.02
C PRO A 436 -2.18 3.07 11.61
N THR A 437 -0.98 2.79 11.08
CA THR A 437 -0.63 1.49 10.50
C THR A 437 0.35 0.72 11.36
N TYR A 438 0.00 -0.53 11.69
CA TYR A 438 0.90 -1.53 12.24
C TYR A 438 1.46 -2.38 11.10
N GLU A 439 2.78 -2.51 11.04
CA GLU A 439 3.45 -3.48 10.19
C GLU A 439 4.41 -4.35 11.04
N THR A 440 4.39 -5.65 10.80
CA THR A 440 5.22 -6.61 11.54
C THR A 440 6.70 -6.51 11.17
N ALA A 441 7.55 -6.12 12.11
CA ALA A 441 9.00 -6.27 12.02
C ALA A 441 9.45 -7.55 12.74
N MET A 442 10.01 -8.52 12.02
CA MET A 442 10.53 -9.77 12.60
C MET A 442 11.79 -9.52 13.45
N MET A 443 11.81 -10.08 14.65
CA MET A 443 12.87 -9.91 15.65
C MET A 443 13.66 -11.20 15.95
N ARG A 444 13.46 -12.26 15.17
CA ARG A 444 14.04 -13.59 15.42
C ARG A 444 15.57 -13.65 15.34
N GLN A 445 16.25 -12.62 14.87
CA GLN A 445 17.72 -12.48 14.99
C GLN A 445 18.18 -12.40 16.45
N TYR A 446 17.29 -12.05 17.39
CA TYR A 446 17.54 -12.03 18.82
C TYR A 446 17.05 -13.31 19.52
N TYR A 447 17.56 -13.56 20.72
CA TYR A 447 17.17 -14.68 21.59
C TYR A 447 15.65 -14.68 21.83
N LYS A 448 14.96 -15.71 21.35
CA LYS A 448 13.49 -15.82 21.42
C LYS A 448 12.73 -14.60 20.87
N GLY A 449 13.36 -13.86 19.95
CA GLY A 449 12.72 -12.67 19.40
C GLY A 449 11.50 -13.03 18.55
N ARG A 450 10.39 -12.31 18.77
CA ARG A 450 9.16 -12.44 17.99
C ARG A 450 9.01 -11.28 17.01
N THR A 451 8.36 -10.21 17.44
CA THR A 451 7.99 -9.07 16.59
C THR A 451 8.18 -7.72 17.30
N GLU A 452 8.42 -6.69 16.49
CA GLU A 452 8.28 -5.27 16.82
C GLU A 452 7.29 -4.64 15.83
N THR A 453 6.75 -3.46 16.14
CA THR A 453 5.90 -2.67 15.25
C THR A 453 6.74 -1.70 14.42
N CYS A 454 6.56 -1.72 13.11
CA CYS A 454 6.88 -0.61 12.22
C CYS A 454 5.60 0.22 12.02
N ARG A 455 5.65 1.52 12.34
CA ARG A 455 4.52 2.44 12.12
C ARG A 455 4.65 3.08 10.74
N SER A 456 4.02 2.49 9.73
CA SER A 456 4.26 2.84 8.32
C SER A 456 3.81 4.25 7.94
N CYS A 457 2.74 4.77 8.57
CA CYS A 457 2.25 6.11 8.33
C CYS A 457 3.16 7.15 8.99
N SER A 458 4.13 7.62 8.21
CA SER A 458 5.08 8.67 8.56
C SER A 458 4.66 10.01 7.97
N ILE A 459 5.30 11.11 8.36
CA ILE A 459 5.00 12.42 7.76
C ILE A 459 5.40 12.47 6.29
N GLU A 460 6.42 11.71 5.90
CA GLU A 460 6.84 11.53 4.51
C GLU A 460 5.77 10.80 3.71
N ALA A 461 5.13 9.79 4.30
CA ALA A 461 3.97 9.15 3.69
C ALA A 461 2.80 10.14 3.57
N VAL A 462 2.48 10.91 4.61
CA VAL A 462 1.42 11.94 4.56
C VAL A 462 1.61 12.89 3.38
N ARG A 463 2.81 13.44 3.22
CA ARG A 463 3.11 14.37 2.10
C ARG A 463 2.90 13.72 0.74
N PHE A 464 3.30 12.46 0.59
CA PHE A 464 3.04 11.70 -0.64
C PHE A 464 1.53 11.51 -0.87
N LEU A 465 0.77 11.14 0.16
CA LEU A 465 -0.67 10.93 0.06
C LEU A 465 -1.40 12.22 -0.34
N GLU A 466 -1.04 13.34 0.29
CA GLU A 466 -1.58 14.66 -0.04
C GLU A 466 -1.23 15.08 -1.48
N ALA A 467 0.02 14.86 -1.91
CA ALA A 467 0.44 15.16 -3.27
C ALA A 467 -0.30 14.29 -4.32
N MET A 468 -0.65 13.05 -4.00
CA MET A 468 -1.44 12.19 -4.90
C MET A 468 -2.88 12.66 -5.10
N GLU A 469 -3.43 13.46 -4.18
CA GLU A 469 -4.75 14.09 -4.32
C GLU A 469 -4.66 15.54 -4.81
N SER A 470 -3.45 16.10 -4.90
CA SER A 470 -3.23 17.45 -5.40
C SER A 470 -3.20 17.47 -6.93
N SER A 471 -4.05 18.31 -7.53
CA SER A 471 -4.04 18.62 -8.95
C SER A 471 -2.83 19.46 -9.36
N SER A 472 -2.28 20.26 -8.44
CA SER A 472 -1.08 21.09 -8.67
C SER A 472 0.23 20.32 -8.58
N ALA A 473 0.24 19.16 -7.91
CA ALA A 473 1.44 18.33 -7.81
C ALA A 473 1.71 17.62 -9.13
N THR A 474 2.86 17.94 -9.74
CA THR A 474 3.33 17.26 -10.95
C THR A 474 3.59 15.77 -10.68
N ASP A 475 3.56 14.94 -11.72
CA ASP A 475 3.93 13.53 -11.57
C ASP A 475 5.33 13.41 -10.98
N VAL A 476 6.28 14.24 -11.42
CA VAL A 476 7.66 14.35 -10.89
C VAL A 476 7.70 14.51 -9.38
N GLU A 477 6.89 15.42 -8.86
CA GLU A 477 6.79 15.65 -7.42
C GLU A 477 6.17 14.46 -6.69
N LYS A 478 5.07 13.89 -7.23
CA LYS A 478 4.41 12.69 -6.69
C LYS A 478 5.38 11.52 -6.58
N ALA A 479 6.17 11.25 -7.63
CA ALA A 479 7.15 10.16 -7.63
C ALA A 479 8.33 10.41 -6.67
N LYS A 480 8.80 11.66 -6.55
CA LYS A 480 9.81 12.03 -5.56
C LYS A 480 9.31 11.75 -4.14
N LEU A 481 8.10 12.22 -3.82
CA LEU A 481 7.47 12.00 -2.51
C LEU A 481 7.18 10.52 -2.25
N PHE A 482 6.80 9.75 -3.27
CA PHE A 482 6.65 8.30 -3.17
C PHE A 482 7.97 7.63 -2.76
N LYS A 483 9.07 7.96 -3.43
CA LYS A 483 10.41 7.43 -3.08
C LYS A 483 10.83 7.81 -1.67
N LEU A 484 10.54 9.03 -1.23
CA LEU A 484 10.83 9.48 0.14
C LEU A 484 10.01 8.71 1.16
N ALA A 485 8.71 8.55 0.93
CA ALA A 485 7.83 7.75 1.79
C ALA A 485 8.29 6.29 1.88
N ALA A 486 8.62 5.66 0.75
CA ALA A 486 9.12 4.28 0.71
C ALA A 486 10.49 4.14 1.40
N SER A 487 11.40 5.08 1.18
CA SER A 487 12.72 5.09 1.85
C SER A 487 12.55 5.23 3.36
N ARG A 488 11.67 6.14 3.78
CA ARG A 488 11.35 6.33 5.19
C ARG A 488 10.75 5.09 5.83
N GLN A 489 9.82 4.42 5.16
CA GLN A 489 9.25 3.16 5.64
C GLN A 489 10.36 2.12 5.87
N MET A 490 11.32 1.99 4.94
CA MET A 490 12.45 1.07 5.10
C MET A 490 13.39 1.45 6.24
N GLU A 491 13.65 2.74 6.46
CA GLU A 491 14.40 3.20 7.64
C GLU A 491 13.71 2.78 8.93
N LEU A 492 12.41 3.02 9.05
CA LEU A 492 11.61 2.65 10.22
C LEU A 492 11.62 1.13 10.45
N MET A 493 11.43 0.34 9.40
CA MET A 493 11.51 -1.13 9.45
C MET A 493 12.90 -1.61 9.89
N ASN A 494 13.96 -1.03 9.35
CA ASN A 494 15.34 -1.38 9.71
C ASN A 494 15.65 -1.00 11.17
N GLU A 495 15.16 0.15 11.63
CA GLU A 495 15.30 0.58 13.02
C GLU A 495 14.53 -0.31 13.99
N ALA A 496 13.30 -0.72 13.63
CA ALA A 496 12.55 -1.72 14.39
C ALA A 496 13.33 -3.04 14.48
N ARG A 497 13.88 -3.56 13.37
CA ARG A 497 14.69 -4.79 13.32
C ARG A 497 16.02 -4.70 14.06
N LYS A 498 16.60 -3.49 14.23
CA LYS A 498 17.76 -3.28 15.13
C LYS A 498 17.37 -3.24 16.61
N GLY A 499 16.07 -3.36 16.91
CA GLY A 499 15.51 -3.29 18.25
C GLY A 499 15.45 -1.88 18.81
N ASN A 500 15.36 -0.87 17.94
CA ASN A 500 15.12 0.53 18.30
C ASN A 500 13.66 0.96 18.01
N GLY A 501 12.74 -0.01 17.89
CA GLY A 501 11.31 0.26 17.79
C GLY A 501 10.75 0.90 19.06
N ILE A 502 9.54 1.45 18.96
CA ILE A 502 8.92 2.19 20.06
C ILE A 502 7.86 1.38 20.79
N ASP A 503 7.09 0.55 20.09
CA ASP A 503 5.87 -0.04 20.60
C ASP A 503 6.13 -1.11 21.67
N ARG A 504 7.06 -2.06 21.46
CA ARG A 504 7.39 -3.03 22.52
C ARG A 504 8.03 -2.36 23.73
N HIS A 505 8.78 -1.28 23.54
CA HIS A 505 9.38 -0.55 24.66
C HIS A 505 8.33 0.19 25.49
N LEU A 506 7.40 0.92 24.86
CA LEU A 506 6.27 1.55 25.55
C LEU A 506 5.39 0.50 26.23
N PHE A 507 5.16 -0.66 25.60
CA PHE A 507 4.46 -1.78 26.23
C PHE A 507 5.22 -2.33 27.45
N GLY A 508 6.55 -2.48 27.38
CA GLY A 508 7.37 -2.87 28.52
C GLY A 508 7.25 -1.91 29.71
N LEU A 509 7.23 -0.60 29.44
CA LEU A 509 7.06 0.42 30.49
C LEU A 509 5.67 0.32 31.13
N TRP A 510 4.63 0.03 30.34
CA TRP A 510 3.28 -0.24 30.84
C TRP A 510 3.26 -1.48 31.74
N CYS A 511 3.88 -2.58 31.30
CA CYS A 511 3.97 -3.83 32.08
C CYS A 511 4.71 -3.60 33.40
N ALA A 512 5.82 -2.86 33.35
CA ALA A 512 6.59 -2.50 34.54
C ALA A 512 5.76 -1.69 35.55
N ALA A 513 4.90 -0.78 35.06
CA ALA A 513 4.01 -0.01 35.92
C ALA A 513 2.96 -0.92 36.58
N TYR A 514 2.28 -1.73 35.75
CA TYR A 514 1.25 -2.66 36.17
C TYR A 514 1.77 -3.66 37.23
N ASP A 515 2.86 -4.37 36.94
CA ASP A 515 3.44 -5.39 37.83
C ASP A 515 3.97 -4.79 39.14
N SER A 516 4.39 -3.52 39.11
CA SER A 516 4.91 -2.82 40.30
C SER A 516 3.81 -2.14 41.12
N GLY A 517 2.54 -2.23 40.71
CA GLY A 517 1.42 -1.50 41.34
C GLY A 517 1.57 0.02 41.26
N ILE A 518 2.33 0.52 40.28
CA ILE A 518 2.46 1.94 39.99
C ILE A 518 1.26 2.32 39.10
N PRO A 519 0.54 3.43 39.38
CA PRO A 519 -0.53 3.89 38.51
C PRO A 519 -0.06 4.01 37.05
N ILE A 520 -0.88 3.54 36.11
CA ILE A 520 -0.56 3.64 34.69
C ILE A 520 -0.36 5.13 34.33
N PRO A 521 0.77 5.50 33.70
CA PRO A 521 1.08 6.88 33.38
C PRO A 521 0.06 7.55 32.44
N GLU A 522 -0.15 8.86 32.61
CA GLU A 522 -1.01 9.70 31.75
C GLU A 522 -0.62 9.63 30.25
N LEU A 523 0.64 9.26 29.93
CA LEU A 523 1.08 8.99 28.55
C LEU A 523 0.16 8.04 27.79
N TYR A 524 -0.42 7.03 28.47
CA TYR A 524 -1.30 6.04 27.85
C TYR A 524 -2.77 6.50 27.76
N ASP A 525 -3.14 7.54 28.52
CA ASP A 525 -4.46 8.17 28.48
C ASP A 525 -4.52 9.36 27.50
N ASP A 526 -3.37 9.79 26.97
CA ASP A 526 -3.27 10.80 25.92
C ASP A 526 -4.08 10.34 24.68
N PRO A 527 -5.05 11.14 24.18
CA PRO A 527 -5.80 10.81 22.98
C PRO A 527 -4.92 10.46 21.76
N LEU A 528 -3.73 11.07 21.64
CA LEU A 528 -2.81 10.76 20.56
C LEU A 528 -2.15 9.37 20.69
N TYR A 529 -2.11 8.78 21.88
CA TYR A 529 -1.67 7.40 22.06
C TYR A 529 -2.58 6.44 21.28
N SER A 530 -3.91 6.53 21.47
CA SER A 530 -4.88 5.72 20.75
C SER A 530 -5.06 6.13 19.28
N LYS A 531 -5.12 7.44 18.96
CA LYS A 531 -5.28 7.92 17.58
C LYS A 531 -4.12 7.48 16.67
N SER A 532 -2.92 7.33 17.21
CA SER A 532 -1.74 6.80 16.48
C SER A 532 -1.62 5.28 16.50
N GLY A 533 -2.65 4.56 16.98
CA GLY A 533 -2.74 3.11 16.98
C GLY A 533 -2.35 2.40 18.30
N GLY A 534 -1.83 3.14 19.28
CA GLY A 534 -1.48 2.59 20.59
C GLY A 534 -2.67 1.92 21.30
N GLY A 535 -2.41 0.88 22.09
CA GLY A 535 -3.46 0.11 22.77
C GLY A 535 -4.27 -0.82 21.88
N GLY A 536 -3.82 -1.09 20.65
CA GLY A 536 -4.50 -1.97 19.71
C GLY A 536 -5.51 -1.25 18.79
N ASN A 537 -5.25 0.02 18.47
CA ASN A 537 -6.15 0.87 17.67
C ASN A 537 -5.60 1.13 16.25
N PHE A 538 -4.74 0.24 15.74
CA PHE A 538 -4.23 0.37 14.37
C PHE A 538 -5.33 -0.01 13.37
N VAL A 539 -5.83 0.98 12.64
CA VAL A 539 -6.87 0.79 11.61
C VAL A 539 -6.34 0.02 10.39
N LEU A 540 -5.03 0.01 10.17
CA LEU A 540 -4.38 -0.91 9.24
C LEU A 540 -3.45 -1.85 10.02
N SER A 541 -3.83 -3.12 10.12
CA SER A 541 -2.99 -4.18 10.69
C SER A 541 -2.37 -5.01 9.58
N THR A 542 -1.07 -4.88 9.36
CA THR A 542 -0.40 -5.38 8.16
C THR A 542 0.80 -6.28 8.45
N SER A 543 1.10 -7.17 7.50
CA SER A 543 2.35 -7.93 7.47
C SER A 543 2.65 -8.45 6.07
N THR A 544 3.91 -8.30 5.65
CA THR A 544 4.44 -9.16 4.60
C THR A 544 4.69 -10.56 5.14
N LEU A 545 4.37 -11.59 4.35
CA LEU A 545 4.68 -12.99 4.64
C LEU A 545 5.83 -13.51 3.75
N GLY A 546 6.51 -12.61 3.05
CA GLY A 546 7.69 -12.89 2.25
C GLY A 546 7.38 -13.12 0.77
N TYR A 547 8.10 -14.09 0.19
CA TYR A 547 8.22 -14.23 -1.27
C TYR A 547 7.77 -15.59 -1.78
N THR A 548 6.65 -16.08 -1.27
CA THR A 548 6.07 -17.39 -1.64
C THR A 548 4.62 -17.21 -2.09
N ILE A 549 4.09 -18.19 -2.83
CA ILE A 549 2.74 -18.12 -3.39
C ILE A 549 1.63 -18.06 -2.32
N ASN A 550 1.81 -18.71 -1.16
CA ASN A 550 0.79 -18.64 -0.11
C ASN A 550 0.85 -17.30 0.61
N CYS A 551 -0.33 -16.75 0.89
CA CYS A 551 -0.53 -15.64 1.81
C CYS A 551 -1.47 -16.11 2.93
N GLY A 552 -1.33 -15.53 4.12
CA GLY A 552 -2.17 -15.76 5.28
C GLY A 552 -2.60 -14.44 5.89
N TYR A 553 -3.55 -14.47 6.81
CA TYR A 553 -4.14 -13.27 7.40
C TYR A 553 -4.62 -13.49 8.84
N VAL A 554 -4.93 -12.39 9.51
CA VAL A 554 -5.73 -12.35 10.75
C VAL A 554 -6.89 -11.38 10.54
N ALA A 555 -7.87 -11.42 11.43
CA ALA A 555 -8.92 -10.40 11.47
C ALA A 555 -8.36 -8.99 11.78
N PRO A 556 -9.11 -7.91 11.49
CA PRO A 556 -8.69 -6.57 11.87
C PRO A 556 -8.46 -6.41 13.36
N MET A 557 -7.51 -5.53 13.71
CA MET A 557 -7.14 -5.27 15.11
C MET A 557 -8.24 -4.50 15.87
N CYS A 558 -8.97 -3.63 15.17
CA CYS A 558 -10.10 -2.87 15.70
C CYS A 558 -11.32 -3.01 14.78
N MET A 559 -12.50 -2.65 15.29
CA MET A 559 -13.79 -2.82 14.60
C MET A 559 -13.81 -2.11 13.23
N ASP A 560 -13.38 -0.85 13.19
CA ASP A 560 -13.33 -0.02 11.97
C ASP A 560 -11.94 -0.04 11.32
N GLY A 561 -11.29 -1.20 11.34
CA GLY A 561 -9.99 -1.40 10.71
C GLY A 561 -9.98 -2.51 9.66
N TYR A 562 -8.82 -2.68 9.05
CA TYR A 562 -8.52 -3.74 8.08
C TYR A 562 -7.34 -4.59 8.54
N GLY A 563 -7.40 -5.88 8.23
CA GLY A 563 -6.22 -6.73 8.16
C GLY A 563 -5.72 -6.83 6.72
N CYS A 564 -4.50 -6.37 6.43
CA CYS A 564 -3.93 -6.36 5.06
C CYS A 564 -2.61 -7.14 5.01
N PHE A 565 -2.63 -8.31 4.36
CA PHE A 565 -1.50 -9.23 4.34
C PHE A 565 -1.11 -9.58 2.92
N TYR A 566 0.19 -9.68 2.65
CA TYR A 566 0.65 -9.88 1.28
C TYR A 566 1.94 -10.68 1.16
N THR A 567 2.10 -11.34 0.02
CA THR A 567 3.37 -11.90 -0.45
C THR A 567 3.68 -11.41 -1.86
N MET A 568 4.96 -11.42 -2.23
CA MET A 568 5.42 -10.87 -3.50
C MET A 568 6.26 -11.91 -4.24
N LEU A 569 5.87 -12.22 -5.47
CA LEU A 569 6.68 -13.00 -6.41
C LEU A 569 7.42 -12.06 -7.36
N GLU A 570 8.16 -12.60 -8.33
CA GLU A 570 8.90 -11.77 -9.31
C GLU A 570 7.95 -10.89 -10.13
N ASP A 571 6.80 -11.44 -10.50
CA ASP A 571 5.86 -10.94 -11.49
C ASP A 571 4.45 -10.68 -10.95
N CYS A 572 4.16 -11.04 -9.69
CA CYS A 572 2.84 -10.80 -9.10
C CYS A 572 2.88 -10.56 -7.59
N ILE A 573 1.78 -10.03 -7.05
CA ILE A 573 1.53 -9.84 -5.62
C ILE A 573 0.29 -10.65 -5.25
N TRP A 574 0.34 -11.39 -4.15
CA TRP A 574 -0.85 -11.95 -3.52
C TRP A 574 -1.21 -11.11 -2.32
N ALA A 575 -2.47 -10.68 -2.21
CA ALA A 575 -2.93 -9.97 -1.02
C ALA A 575 -4.25 -10.52 -0.48
N ILE A 576 -4.40 -10.46 0.84
CA ILE A 576 -5.62 -10.78 1.57
C ILE A 576 -6.00 -9.58 2.43
N PHE A 577 -7.24 -9.13 2.26
CA PHE A 577 -7.87 -8.05 3.01
C PHE A 577 -8.99 -8.63 3.86
N SER A 578 -9.07 -8.21 5.12
CA SER A 578 -10.17 -8.57 6.01
C SER A 578 -10.76 -7.32 6.66
N ALA A 579 -12.06 -7.34 6.89
CA ALA A 579 -12.82 -6.29 7.58
C ALA A 579 -13.94 -6.93 8.42
N TYR A 580 -14.39 -6.30 9.50
CA TYR A 580 -15.57 -6.77 10.22
C TYR A 580 -16.83 -6.44 9.43
N ARG A 581 -17.75 -7.41 9.30
CA ARG A 581 -19.01 -7.23 8.57
C ARG A 581 -19.85 -6.10 9.13
N ASP A 582 -19.88 -5.97 10.45
CA ASP A 582 -20.78 -5.02 11.13
C ASP A 582 -20.19 -3.60 11.19
N SER A 583 -19.01 -3.36 10.61
CA SER A 583 -18.46 -2.01 10.51
C SER A 583 -19.21 -1.24 9.43
N THR A 584 -19.68 -0.04 9.78
CA THR A 584 -20.28 0.89 8.81
C THR A 584 -19.24 1.76 8.11
N VAL A 585 -17.99 1.72 8.56
CA VAL A 585 -16.88 2.53 8.04
C VAL A 585 -16.05 1.76 7.02
N THR A 586 -15.88 0.44 7.21
CA THR A 586 -14.94 -0.37 6.42
C THR A 586 -15.63 -1.31 5.43
N SER A 587 -14.97 -1.58 4.30
CA SER A 587 -15.39 -2.61 3.35
C SER A 587 -14.18 -3.26 2.69
N GLY A 588 -13.93 -4.54 3.02
CA GLY A 588 -12.80 -5.29 2.46
C GLY A 588 -12.83 -5.39 0.93
N HIS A 589 -14.03 -5.44 0.35
CA HIS A 589 -14.20 -5.48 -1.11
C HIS A 589 -13.84 -4.15 -1.78
N LYS A 590 -14.36 -3.03 -1.26
CA LYS A 590 -13.99 -1.69 -1.77
C LYS A 590 -12.49 -1.44 -1.61
N PHE A 591 -11.91 -1.83 -0.47
CA PHE A 591 -10.48 -1.73 -0.22
C PHE A 591 -9.64 -2.47 -1.26
N GLN A 592 -10.00 -3.72 -1.58
CA GLN A 592 -9.33 -4.50 -2.62
C GLN A 592 -9.43 -3.84 -4.01
N GLN A 593 -10.62 -3.37 -4.39
CA GLN A 593 -10.84 -2.74 -5.70
C GLN A 593 -10.02 -1.45 -5.83
N THR A 594 -10.04 -0.60 -4.81
CA THR A 594 -9.22 0.63 -4.80
C THR A 594 -7.74 0.28 -4.82
N PHE A 595 -7.27 -0.71 -4.05
CA PHE A 595 -5.87 -1.15 -4.10
C PHE A 595 -5.47 -1.60 -5.51
N HIS A 596 -6.35 -2.30 -6.23
CA HIS A 596 -6.11 -2.72 -7.61
C HIS A 596 -5.96 -1.52 -8.57
N GLN A 597 -6.82 -0.52 -8.45
CA GLN A 597 -6.78 0.67 -9.31
C GLN A 597 -5.52 1.51 -9.06
N ARG A 598 -5.20 1.78 -7.78
CA ARG A 598 -4.25 2.86 -7.43
C ARG A 598 -2.80 2.45 -7.53
N ARG A 599 -2.51 1.16 -7.47
CA ARG A 599 -1.17 0.64 -7.74
C ARG A 599 -0.73 0.84 -9.20
N ALA A 600 -1.67 1.03 -10.13
CA ALA A 600 -1.36 1.27 -11.55
C ALA A 600 -1.03 2.75 -11.83
N GLU A 601 -1.30 3.65 -10.88
CA GLU A 601 -1.14 5.10 -11.02
C GLU A 601 0.20 5.64 -10.53
N ILE A 602 1.08 4.78 -9.99
CA ILE A 602 2.44 5.18 -9.60
C ILE A 602 3.27 5.17 -10.91
N PRO A 603 3.57 6.33 -11.54
CA PRO A 603 3.99 6.34 -12.94
C PRO A 603 5.44 5.86 -13.13
N ASP A 604 5.66 5.06 -14.17
CA ASP A 604 6.96 4.50 -14.56
C ASP A 604 7.96 5.60 -15.00
N GLU A 605 7.46 6.58 -15.75
CA GLU A 605 8.27 7.59 -16.46
C GLU A 605 8.91 8.62 -15.52
N THR A 606 8.43 8.69 -14.29
CA THR A 606 8.84 9.71 -13.34
C THR A 606 10.03 9.29 -12.47
N LEU A 607 10.40 8.02 -12.49
CA LEU A 607 11.38 7.48 -11.55
C LEU A 607 12.84 7.71 -11.98
N ASP A 608 13.15 8.22 -13.19
CA ASP A 608 14.55 8.27 -13.71
C ASP A 608 15.08 9.63 -14.24
N LEU A 609 14.29 10.70 -14.29
CA LEU A 609 14.57 11.87 -15.13
C LEU A 609 15.90 12.64 -14.89
N VAL A 610 16.34 12.87 -13.65
CA VAL A 610 17.54 13.70 -13.37
C VAL A 610 18.85 12.97 -13.69
N TYR A 611 18.84 11.64 -13.63
CA TYR A 611 20.02 10.82 -13.91
C TYR A 611 20.17 10.51 -15.39
N ASP A 612 19.04 10.32 -16.09
CA ASP A 612 19.04 10.11 -17.53
C ASP A 612 19.66 11.30 -18.28
N SER A 613 19.57 12.52 -17.73
CA SER A 613 20.27 13.69 -18.28
C SER A 613 21.80 13.56 -18.24
N PHE A 614 22.36 13.13 -17.11
CA PHE A 614 23.81 12.99 -16.94
C PHE A 614 24.38 11.82 -17.77
N VAL A 615 23.65 10.70 -17.81
CA VAL A 615 24.04 9.51 -18.60
C VAL A 615 23.94 9.78 -20.10
N THR A 616 22.93 10.52 -20.55
CA THR A 616 22.76 10.85 -21.96
C THR A 616 23.87 11.76 -22.46
N VAL A 617 24.28 12.78 -21.67
CA VAL A 617 25.45 13.64 -21.99
C VAL A 617 26.72 12.82 -22.13
N PHE A 618 27.01 11.94 -21.16
CA PHE A 618 28.21 11.10 -21.18
C PHE A 618 28.24 10.11 -22.35
N ARG A 619 27.11 9.41 -22.61
CA ARG A 619 27.00 8.46 -23.73
C ARG A 619 27.06 9.14 -25.09
N THR A 620 26.58 10.37 -25.21
CA THR A 620 26.64 11.16 -26.45
C THR A 620 28.07 11.56 -26.80
N VAL A 621 28.87 11.96 -25.81
CA VAL A 621 30.31 12.21 -26.01
C VAL A 621 31.04 10.92 -26.40
N GLN A 622 30.78 9.83 -25.68
CA GLN A 622 31.40 8.52 -25.95
C GLN A 622 31.07 7.99 -27.36
N ALA A 623 29.83 8.14 -27.82
CA ALA A 623 29.40 7.69 -29.14
C ALA A 623 30.05 8.48 -30.29
N THR A 624 30.49 9.71 -30.05
CA THR A 624 31.04 10.59 -31.09
C THR A 624 32.53 10.33 -31.36
N TYR A 625 33.28 9.79 -30.38
CA TYR A 625 34.68 9.36 -30.55
C TYR A 625 34.77 7.83 -30.62
N PRO A 626 34.79 7.22 -31.82
CA PRO A 626 34.84 5.77 -31.95
C PRO A 626 36.18 5.19 -31.41
N PRO A 627 36.19 3.93 -30.95
CA PRO A 627 37.39 3.31 -30.36
C PRO A 627 38.64 3.39 -31.24
N GLU A 628 38.48 3.31 -32.57
CA GLU A 628 39.59 3.40 -33.52
C GLU A 628 40.26 4.79 -33.51
N LEU A 629 39.46 5.86 -33.38
CA LEU A 629 39.97 7.23 -33.30
C LEU A 629 40.64 7.48 -31.94
N LEU A 630 40.04 7.01 -30.85
CA LEU A 630 40.64 7.08 -29.52
C LEU A 630 41.99 6.35 -29.46
N GLN A 631 42.11 5.20 -30.15
CA GLN A 631 43.38 4.48 -30.30
C GLN A 631 44.42 5.25 -31.12
N GLU A 632 44.00 5.99 -32.14
CA GLU A 632 44.89 6.84 -32.94
C GLU A 632 45.44 8.03 -32.12
N ILE A 633 44.56 8.70 -31.37
CA ILE A 633 44.92 9.74 -30.39
C ILE A 633 45.92 9.20 -29.37
N ALA A 634 45.62 8.04 -28.76
CA ALA A 634 46.46 7.44 -27.74
C ALA A 634 47.87 7.10 -28.28
N LYS A 635 47.97 6.56 -29.50
CA LYS A 635 49.26 6.23 -30.13
C LYS A 635 50.10 7.47 -30.43
N GLU A 636 49.48 8.53 -30.96
CA GLU A 636 50.20 9.77 -31.24
C GLU A 636 50.61 10.51 -29.95
N LEU A 637 49.75 10.52 -28.91
CA LEU A 637 50.11 11.05 -27.59
C LEU A 637 51.28 10.29 -26.96
N LEU A 638 51.28 8.96 -27.03
CA LEU A 638 52.40 8.16 -26.52
C LEU A 638 53.69 8.44 -27.30
N ALA A 639 53.60 8.62 -28.62
CA ALA A 639 54.74 8.93 -29.48
C ALA A 639 55.36 10.32 -29.21
N THR A 640 54.56 11.28 -28.75
CA THR A 640 54.99 12.65 -28.43
C THR A 640 55.34 12.85 -26.95
N GLY A 641 55.21 11.81 -26.12
CA GLY A 641 55.43 11.89 -24.68
C GLY A 641 54.35 12.71 -23.96
N GLY A 642 53.10 12.58 -24.40
CA GLY A 642 51.92 13.22 -23.81
C GLY A 642 51.57 14.59 -24.37
N ARG A 643 52.35 15.10 -25.33
CA ARG A 643 52.13 16.42 -25.92
C ARG A 643 51.09 16.34 -27.03
N PHE A 644 50.19 17.31 -27.10
CA PHE A 644 49.07 17.31 -28.04
C PHE A 644 49.55 17.85 -29.40
N GLN A 645 50.58 17.19 -29.94
CA GLN A 645 51.23 17.49 -31.22
C GLN A 645 50.84 16.41 -32.23
N PHE A 646 49.55 16.41 -32.57
CA PHE A 646 48.99 15.45 -33.51
C PHE A 646 49.41 15.74 -34.95
N SER A 647 49.36 14.71 -35.80
CA SER A 647 49.49 14.84 -37.23
C SER A 647 48.43 15.79 -37.80
N GLU A 648 48.71 16.44 -38.93
CA GLU A 648 47.74 17.33 -39.58
C GLU A 648 46.44 16.58 -39.95
N GLU A 649 46.54 15.27 -40.22
CA GLU A 649 45.40 14.40 -40.56
C GLU A 649 44.53 14.11 -39.33
N LEU A 650 45.14 13.71 -38.21
CA LEU A 650 44.41 13.50 -36.95
C LEU A 650 43.83 14.80 -36.39
N SER A 651 44.57 15.91 -36.45
CA SER A 651 44.08 17.23 -36.00
C SER A 651 42.82 17.66 -36.76
N ALA A 652 42.80 17.49 -38.08
CA ALA A 652 41.63 17.79 -38.89
C ALA A 652 40.43 16.89 -38.56
N HIS A 653 40.67 15.61 -38.25
CA HIS A 653 39.63 14.67 -37.84
C HIS A 653 39.04 15.03 -36.46
N LEU A 654 39.89 15.46 -35.51
CA LEU A 654 39.46 15.90 -34.19
C LEU A 654 38.67 17.21 -34.24
N ASP A 655 39.07 18.14 -35.10
CA ASP A 655 38.31 19.38 -35.33
C ASP A 655 36.91 19.10 -35.91
N GLU A 656 36.81 18.15 -36.86
CA GLU A 656 35.52 17.70 -37.39
C GLU A 656 34.64 17.05 -36.31
N LYS A 657 35.23 16.18 -35.47
CA LYS A 657 34.52 15.52 -34.36
C LYS A 657 34.11 16.47 -33.25
N ASN A 658 34.91 17.49 -32.95
CA ASN A 658 34.53 18.53 -31.97
C ASN A 658 33.28 19.29 -32.39
N VAL A 659 33.09 19.53 -33.70
CA VAL A 659 31.85 20.13 -34.22
C VAL A 659 30.68 19.15 -34.07
N GLU A 660 30.88 17.87 -34.35
CA GLU A 660 29.87 16.82 -34.21
C GLU A 660 29.42 16.62 -32.75
N VAL A 661 30.35 16.63 -31.79
CA VAL A 661 30.06 16.52 -30.34
C VAL A 661 29.17 17.66 -29.87
N ARG A 662 29.47 18.89 -30.29
CA ARG A 662 28.68 20.09 -29.92
C ARG A 662 27.24 19.98 -30.43
N VAL A 663 27.07 19.53 -31.67
CA VAL A 663 25.73 19.33 -32.27
C VAL A 663 24.96 18.22 -31.56
N ASN A 664 25.60 17.07 -31.31
CA ASN A 664 24.94 15.93 -30.68
C ASN A 664 24.56 16.22 -29.22
N LEU A 665 25.44 16.90 -28.47
CA LEU A 665 25.15 17.32 -27.09
C LEU A 665 24.00 18.31 -27.02
N LYS A 666 23.92 19.25 -27.97
CA LYS A 666 22.81 20.20 -28.08
C LYS A 666 21.47 19.47 -28.26
N HIS A 667 21.39 18.57 -29.23
CA HIS A 667 20.17 17.80 -29.50
C HIS A 667 19.75 16.94 -28.30
N ALA A 668 20.72 16.27 -27.66
CA ALA A 668 20.45 15.46 -26.48
C ALA A 668 19.89 16.28 -25.29
N LEU A 669 20.50 17.44 -25.02
CA LEU A 669 20.07 18.33 -23.94
C LEU A 669 18.75 19.05 -24.26
N GLU A 670 18.44 19.28 -25.53
CA GLU A 670 17.17 19.85 -26.00
C GLU A 670 15.99 18.91 -25.72
N ASP A 671 16.11 17.63 -26.11
CA ASP A 671 15.07 16.63 -25.84
C ASP A 671 14.78 16.48 -24.34
N ILE A 672 15.84 16.54 -23.52
CA ILE A 672 15.74 16.48 -22.05
C ILE A 672 15.07 17.75 -21.50
N ALA A 673 15.47 18.93 -21.97
CA ALA A 673 14.93 20.21 -21.49
C ALA A 673 13.44 20.36 -21.80
N ILE A 674 12.99 19.91 -22.98
CA ILE A 674 11.58 19.89 -23.39
C ILE A 674 10.78 18.97 -22.46
N VAL A 675 11.28 17.75 -22.21
CA VAL A 675 10.60 16.74 -21.39
C VAL A 675 10.57 17.12 -19.90
N ALA A 676 11.66 17.64 -19.36
CA ALA A 676 11.77 17.97 -17.94
C ALA A 676 11.03 19.27 -17.55
N SER A 677 10.87 20.20 -18.49
CA SER A 677 10.30 21.52 -18.24
C SER A 677 8.85 21.65 -18.72
N GLY A 678 8.30 20.62 -19.38
CA GLY A 678 6.91 20.62 -19.89
C GLY A 678 6.62 21.71 -20.93
N LEU A 679 7.64 22.19 -21.63
CA LEU A 679 7.51 23.31 -22.58
C LEU A 679 6.81 22.87 -23.86
N ASP A 680 5.94 23.73 -24.41
CA ASP A 680 5.29 23.50 -25.70
C ASP A 680 6.30 23.64 -26.84
N ALA A 681 6.70 22.51 -27.42
CA ALA A 681 7.66 22.43 -28.52
C ALA A 681 7.17 23.11 -29.82
N SER A 682 5.91 23.57 -29.87
CA SER A 682 5.34 24.30 -31.01
C SER A 682 5.50 25.82 -30.94
N ASP A 683 5.92 26.37 -29.79
CA ASP A 683 6.21 27.81 -29.64
C ASP A 683 7.63 28.15 -30.13
N GLU A 684 7.73 28.71 -31.34
CA GLU A 684 8.99 29.09 -31.98
C GLU A 684 9.80 30.12 -31.16
N LEU A 685 9.15 30.96 -30.34
CA LEU A 685 9.83 31.98 -29.54
C LEU A 685 10.48 31.37 -28.30
N VAL A 686 9.78 30.44 -27.64
CA VAL A 686 10.28 29.69 -26.48
C VAL A 686 11.39 28.74 -26.91
N MET A 687 11.18 28.00 -28.00
CA MET A 687 12.20 27.10 -28.56
C MET A 687 13.46 27.85 -29.03
N GLY A 688 13.30 29.05 -29.60
CA GLY A 688 14.45 29.91 -29.93
C GLY A 688 15.28 30.30 -28.70
N LYS A 689 14.63 30.62 -27.58
CA LYS A 689 15.32 30.93 -26.31
C LYS A 689 16.00 29.69 -25.70
N VAL A 690 15.36 28.53 -25.77
CA VAL A 690 15.94 27.25 -25.32
C VAL A 690 17.18 26.91 -26.17
N HIS A 691 17.12 27.12 -27.48
CA HIS A 691 18.27 26.91 -28.38
C HIS A 691 19.45 27.84 -28.05
N ASP A 692 19.20 29.12 -27.81
CA ASP A 692 20.23 30.10 -27.44
C ASP A 692 20.86 29.76 -26.08
N TYR A 693 20.06 29.33 -25.10
CA TYR A 693 20.52 28.85 -23.80
C TYR A 693 21.41 27.60 -23.93
N LEU A 694 20.96 26.60 -24.70
CA LEU A 694 21.72 25.38 -24.90
C LEU A 694 23.02 25.61 -25.67
N ASP A 695 23.02 26.52 -26.66
CA ASP A 695 24.26 26.94 -27.35
C ASP A 695 25.26 27.56 -26.37
N TYR A 696 24.78 28.44 -25.49
CA TYR A 696 25.62 29.06 -24.46
C TYR A 696 26.14 28.06 -23.43
N ALA A 697 25.29 27.16 -22.93
CA ALA A 697 25.65 26.15 -21.94
C ALA A 697 26.65 25.12 -22.49
N VAL A 698 26.47 24.66 -23.73
CA VAL A 698 27.40 23.74 -24.40
C VAL A 698 28.74 24.42 -24.67
N ASP A 699 28.74 25.68 -25.11
CA ASP A 699 29.97 26.45 -25.31
C ASP A 699 30.74 26.65 -23.99
N VAL A 700 30.04 26.93 -22.90
CA VAL A 700 30.65 27.03 -21.57
C VAL A 700 31.24 25.68 -21.14
N MET A 701 30.48 24.58 -21.26
CA MET A 701 30.96 23.25 -20.86
C MET A 701 32.19 22.81 -21.65
N VAL A 702 32.20 22.96 -22.98
CA VAL A 702 33.32 22.52 -23.83
C VAL A 702 34.58 23.37 -23.63
N ASN A 703 34.43 24.65 -23.31
CA ASN A 703 35.56 25.56 -23.15
C ASN A 703 36.06 25.70 -21.69
N SER A 704 35.37 25.07 -20.73
CA SER A 704 35.63 25.24 -19.29
C SER A 704 36.89 24.54 -18.77
N VAL A 705 37.51 23.66 -19.56
CA VAL A 705 38.76 22.97 -19.21
C VAL A 705 39.87 23.40 -20.19
N PRO A 706 40.88 24.17 -19.73
CA PRO A 706 41.98 24.60 -20.59
C PRO A 706 42.82 23.41 -21.09
N MET A 707 42.98 23.30 -22.41
CA MET A 707 43.68 22.16 -23.06
C MET A 707 45.18 22.09 -22.71
N ASP A 708 45.79 23.21 -22.36
CA ASP A 708 47.17 23.27 -21.84
C ASP A 708 47.31 22.61 -20.45
N ILE A 709 46.27 22.69 -19.62
CA ILE A 709 46.22 21.99 -18.33
C ILE A 709 46.01 20.49 -18.56
N VAL A 710 45.15 20.11 -19.51
CA VAL A 710 44.96 18.71 -19.90
C VAL A 710 46.25 18.11 -20.47
N GLU A 711 46.95 18.83 -21.35
CA GLU A 711 48.26 18.42 -21.87
C GLU A 711 49.28 18.24 -20.73
N THR A 712 49.35 19.19 -19.80
CA THR A 712 50.28 19.10 -18.66
C THR A 712 49.96 17.88 -17.78
N LEU A 713 48.68 17.62 -17.53
CA LEU A 713 48.21 16.44 -16.79
C LEU A 713 48.60 15.14 -17.50
N VAL A 714 48.38 15.05 -18.82
CA VAL A 714 48.70 13.85 -19.61
C VAL A 714 50.21 13.61 -19.68
N VAL A 715 51.01 14.67 -19.89
CA VAL A 715 52.49 14.58 -19.88
C VAL A 715 52.97 14.05 -18.53
N GLU A 716 52.46 14.59 -17.43
CA GLU A 716 52.91 14.23 -16.09
C GLU A 716 52.48 12.81 -15.69
N VAL A 717 51.25 12.40 -16.04
CA VAL A 717 50.78 11.03 -15.85
C VAL A 717 51.66 10.05 -16.63
N LEU A 718 52.03 10.38 -17.88
CA LEU A 718 52.92 9.54 -18.69
C LEU A 718 54.36 9.50 -18.16
N GLU A 719 54.89 10.62 -17.67
CA GLU A 719 56.21 10.68 -17.02
C GLU A 719 56.26 9.86 -15.72
N ASN A 720 55.12 9.74 -15.03
CA ASN A 720 54.95 8.93 -13.81
C ASN A 720 54.43 7.50 -14.10
N GLU A 721 54.66 7.00 -15.32
CA GLU A 721 54.30 5.65 -15.78
C GLU A 721 52.80 5.32 -15.70
N GLY A 722 51.91 6.30 -15.59
CA GLY A 722 50.46 6.13 -15.45
C GLY A 722 49.89 6.56 -14.10
N SER A 723 50.74 6.94 -13.12
CA SER A 723 50.29 7.34 -11.79
C SER A 723 49.65 8.73 -11.79
N PHE A 724 48.55 8.86 -11.05
CA PHE A 724 47.83 10.11 -10.82
C PHE A 724 48.29 10.82 -9.52
N ASP A 725 49.51 10.53 -9.05
CA ASP A 725 50.19 11.26 -7.97
C ASP A 725 50.71 12.61 -8.47
N PHE A 726 49.78 13.54 -8.71
CA PHE A 726 50.09 14.86 -9.26
C PHE A 726 51.07 15.65 -8.40
N THR A 727 52.01 16.33 -9.05
CA THR A 727 52.89 17.31 -8.44
C THR A 727 52.08 18.44 -7.79
N PRO A 728 52.61 19.07 -6.73
CA PRO A 728 51.97 20.23 -6.13
C PRO A 728 51.64 21.34 -7.14
N GLU A 729 52.50 21.51 -8.15
CA GLU A 729 52.32 22.47 -9.23
C GLU A 729 51.11 22.15 -10.11
N LEU A 730 50.88 20.88 -10.47
CA LEU A 730 49.71 20.45 -11.25
C LEU A 730 48.42 20.48 -10.40
N GLN A 731 48.50 20.17 -9.10
CA GLN A 731 47.37 20.30 -8.18
C GLN A 731 46.91 21.76 -8.03
N GLU A 732 47.85 22.71 -8.01
CA GLU A 732 47.55 24.15 -8.00
C GLU A 732 46.87 24.56 -9.31
N LEU A 733 47.37 24.12 -10.46
CA LEU A 733 46.75 24.38 -11.77
C LEU A 733 45.33 23.81 -11.90
N LEU A 734 45.08 22.60 -11.40
CA LEU A 734 43.74 22.00 -11.39
C LEU A 734 42.78 22.75 -10.45
N GLY A 735 43.28 23.25 -9.32
CA GLY A 735 42.51 24.11 -8.43
C GLY A 735 42.17 25.47 -9.06
N GLU A 736 43.10 26.06 -9.81
CA GLU A 736 42.86 27.27 -10.60
C GLU A 736 41.84 27.03 -11.73
N ALA A 737 41.93 25.88 -12.40
CA ALA A 737 40.97 25.47 -13.44
C ALA A 737 39.55 25.31 -12.86
N LEU A 738 39.40 24.60 -11.74
CA LEU A 738 38.11 24.44 -11.06
C LEU A 738 37.51 25.80 -10.66
N ALA A 739 38.34 26.71 -10.15
CA ALA A 739 37.90 28.06 -9.81
C ALA A 739 37.42 28.84 -11.05
N ALA A 740 38.11 28.68 -12.19
CA ALA A 740 37.67 29.25 -13.46
C ALA A 740 36.36 28.63 -13.97
N THR A 741 36.21 27.30 -13.89
CA THR A 741 34.99 26.59 -14.28
C THR A 741 33.78 27.08 -13.47
N LYS A 742 33.92 27.29 -12.16
CA LYS A 742 32.84 27.86 -11.33
C LYS A 742 32.42 29.25 -11.77
N VAL A 743 33.37 30.10 -12.17
CA VAL A 743 33.07 31.43 -12.70
C VAL A 743 32.27 31.33 -14.00
N GLU A 744 32.60 30.39 -14.88
CA GLU A 744 31.83 30.19 -16.12
C GLU A 744 30.45 29.56 -15.86
N LEU A 745 30.33 28.59 -14.96
CA LEU A 745 29.04 28.01 -14.54
C LEU A 745 28.09 29.06 -13.98
N ARG A 746 28.62 30.01 -13.19
CA ARG A 746 27.83 31.14 -12.70
C ARG A 746 27.29 32.02 -13.82
N LYS A 747 28.03 32.19 -14.93
CA LYS A 747 27.53 32.96 -16.08
C LYS A 747 26.38 32.26 -16.81
N VAL A 748 26.36 30.92 -16.83
CA VAL A 748 25.21 30.15 -17.37
C VAL A 748 23.96 30.48 -16.57
N ILE A 749 24.10 30.58 -15.25
CA ILE A 749 23.00 30.89 -14.33
C ILE A 749 22.62 32.36 -14.39
N ASP A 750 23.59 33.26 -14.57
CA ASP A 750 23.32 34.67 -14.87
C ASP A 750 22.44 34.79 -16.12
N TYR A 751 22.73 33.97 -17.14
CA TYR A 751 21.94 33.93 -18.37
C TYR A 751 20.54 33.35 -18.13
N GLU A 752 20.38 32.32 -17.29
CA GLU A 752 19.06 31.82 -16.86
C GLU A 752 18.24 32.89 -16.13
N PHE A 753 18.87 33.66 -15.23
CA PHE A 753 18.25 34.77 -14.52
C PHE A 753 17.81 35.91 -15.45
N GLU A 754 18.38 36.00 -16.65
CA GLU A 754 17.99 36.98 -17.67
C GLU A 754 16.93 36.42 -18.64
N LEU A 755 16.81 35.10 -18.76
CA LEU A 755 16.00 34.43 -19.78
C LEU A 755 14.60 34.05 -19.30
N PHE A 756 14.48 33.59 -18.05
CA PHE A 756 13.22 33.08 -17.48
C PHE A 756 12.57 34.12 -16.57
N GLU A 757 11.36 34.55 -16.90
CA GLU A 757 10.65 35.64 -16.20
C GLU A 757 10.52 35.39 -14.68
N ASP A 758 10.27 34.14 -14.27
CA ASP A 758 10.17 33.77 -12.86
C ASP A 758 11.50 33.91 -12.09
N LEU A 759 12.63 33.75 -12.77
CA LEU A 759 13.97 33.90 -12.19
C LEU A 759 14.46 35.36 -12.21
N VAL A 760 13.91 36.17 -13.13
CA VAL A 760 14.17 37.62 -13.22
C VAL A 760 13.70 38.35 -11.96
N GLU A 761 12.65 37.85 -11.31
CA GLU A 761 12.07 38.46 -10.09
C GLU A 761 12.75 38.05 -8.78
N LEU A 762 13.72 37.11 -8.82
CA LEU A 762 14.43 36.67 -7.61
C LEU A 762 15.27 37.79 -7.00
N ASP A 763 15.17 37.93 -5.67
CA ASP A 763 15.97 38.91 -4.94
C ASP A 763 17.47 38.56 -4.89
N ASP A 764 18.30 39.58 -4.68
CA ASP A 764 19.76 39.43 -4.64
C ASP A 764 20.25 38.41 -3.60
N ALA A 765 19.49 38.21 -2.52
CA ALA A 765 19.84 37.26 -1.47
C ALA A 765 19.63 35.81 -1.93
N THR A 766 18.56 35.55 -2.66
CA THR A 766 18.22 34.25 -3.23
C THR A 766 19.18 33.90 -4.37
N ARG A 767 19.49 34.86 -5.24
CA ARG A 767 20.53 34.69 -6.29
C ARG A 767 21.90 34.39 -5.70
N ALA A 768 22.29 35.10 -4.64
CA ALA A 768 23.55 34.83 -3.94
C ALA A 768 23.61 33.42 -3.32
N LEU A 769 22.48 32.91 -2.83
CA LEU A 769 22.37 31.54 -2.31
C LEU A 769 22.53 30.50 -3.44
N ILE A 770 21.90 30.74 -4.60
CA ILE A 770 22.04 29.87 -5.78
C ILE A 770 23.51 29.77 -6.22
N TYR A 771 24.25 30.89 -6.29
CA TYR A 771 25.68 30.84 -6.64
C TYR A 771 26.55 30.10 -5.61
N GLN A 772 26.17 30.11 -4.32
CA GLN A 772 26.89 29.36 -3.29
C GLN A 772 26.65 27.86 -3.45
N ILE A 773 25.43 27.48 -3.83
CA ILE A 773 25.05 26.09 -4.09
C ILE A 773 25.82 25.53 -5.28
N ILE A 774 25.96 26.32 -6.34
CA ILE A 774 26.63 25.88 -7.57
C ILE A 774 28.13 25.74 -7.35
N ASP A 775 28.74 26.64 -6.59
CA ASP A 775 30.14 26.47 -6.19
C ASP A 775 30.35 25.22 -5.33
N TYR A 776 29.42 24.94 -4.42
CA TYR A 776 29.45 23.76 -3.57
C TYR A 776 29.31 22.48 -4.41
N LEU A 777 28.36 22.43 -5.35
CA LEU A 777 28.18 21.31 -6.27
C LEU A 777 29.42 21.07 -7.14
N ALA A 778 30.03 22.14 -7.66
CA ALA A 778 31.26 22.05 -8.44
C ALA A 778 32.45 21.52 -7.62
N ASP A 779 32.59 21.93 -6.35
CA ASP A 779 33.61 21.41 -5.43
C ASP A 779 33.41 19.92 -5.13
N GLU A 780 32.19 19.52 -4.78
CA GLU A 780 31.89 18.13 -4.44
C GLU A 780 32.04 17.21 -5.66
N THR A 781 31.64 17.68 -6.84
CA THR A 781 31.82 16.94 -8.10
C THR A 781 33.30 16.74 -8.42
N TYR A 782 34.13 17.78 -8.25
CA TYR A 782 35.58 17.68 -8.42
C TYR A 782 36.22 16.69 -7.44
N GLN A 783 35.79 16.70 -6.18
CA GLN A 783 36.26 15.74 -5.17
C GLN A 783 35.76 14.30 -5.42
N ALA A 784 34.67 14.15 -6.16
CA ALA A 784 34.10 12.85 -6.49
C ALA A 784 34.76 12.19 -7.71
N ILE A 785 35.60 12.91 -8.49
CA ILE A 785 36.29 12.37 -9.66
C ILE A 785 37.06 11.09 -9.27
N PRO A 786 36.82 9.95 -9.93
CA PRO A 786 37.41 8.68 -9.56
C PRO A 786 38.82 8.55 -10.16
N TRP A 787 39.75 9.35 -9.64
CA TRP A 787 41.14 9.42 -10.12
C TRP A 787 41.81 8.05 -10.22
N LYS A 788 41.47 7.11 -9.33
CA LYS A 788 42.02 5.74 -9.35
C LYS A 788 41.52 4.88 -10.52
N LEU A 789 40.28 5.10 -10.97
CA LEU A 789 39.77 4.41 -12.16
C LEU A 789 40.43 4.97 -13.43
N LEU A 790 40.59 6.30 -13.49
CA LEU A 790 41.29 6.97 -14.60
C LEU A 790 42.77 6.54 -14.66
N GLU A 791 43.41 6.40 -13.50
CA GLU A 791 44.74 5.82 -13.34
C GLU A 791 44.82 4.43 -13.96
N ASP A 792 43.95 3.52 -13.55
CA ASP A 792 43.93 2.15 -14.06
C ASP A 792 43.68 2.07 -15.58
N ILE A 793 42.80 2.93 -16.12
CA ILE A 793 42.54 3.03 -17.57
C ILE A 793 43.81 3.48 -18.31
N VAL A 794 44.48 4.53 -17.83
CA VAL A 794 45.68 5.07 -18.48
C VAL A 794 46.85 4.09 -18.40
N TYR A 795 47.04 3.41 -17.26
CA TYR A 795 48.03 2.34 -17.11
C TYR A 795 47.84 1.24 -18.16
N ASP A 796 46.61 0.78 -18.37
CA ASP A 796 46.31 -0.29 -19.33
C ASP A 796 46.58 0.16 -20.77
N VAL A 797 46.31 1.43 -21.11
CA VAL A 797 46.62 2.02 -22.42
C VAL A 797 48.13 2.14 -22.66
N ILE A 798 48.91 2.52 -21.65
CA ILE A 798 50.38 2.60 -21.72
C ILE A 798 50.97 1.19 -21.90
N GLU A 799 50.55 0.22 -21.08
CA GLU A 799 51.05 -1.16 -21.11
C GLU A 799 50.77 -1.83 -22.47
N LYS A 800 49.64 -1.49 -23.10
CA LYS A 800 49.22 -2.02 -24.40
C LYS A 800 49.67 -1.17 -25.60
N GLU A 801 50.66 -0.29 -25.43
CA GLU A 801 51.22 0.58 -26.50
C GLU A 801 50.13 1.38 -27.28
N GLY A 802 49.14 1.92 -26.57
CA GLY A 802 48.07 2.73 -27.16
C GLY A 802 46.89 1.93 -27.72
N VAL A 803 46.82 0.61 -27.45
CA VAL A 803 45.63 -0.19 -27.76
C VAL A 803 44.63 -0.09 -26.61
N ILE A 804 43.56 0.65 -26.85
CA ILE A 804 42.39 0.73 -25.96
C ILE A 804 41.54 -0.52 -26.20
N ASP A 805 41.63 -1.49 -25.29
CA ASP A 805 40.77 -2.68 -25.23
C ASP A 805 40.02 -2.64 -23.89
N LEU A 806 38.86 -1.97 -23.88
CA LEU A 806 37.98 -1.87 -22.72
C LEU A 806 37.41 -3.26 -22.44
N SER A 807 38.11 -4.05 -21.64
CA SER A 807 37.63 -5.37 -21.23
C SER A 807 36.25 -5.24 -20.55
N ASP A 808 35.43 -6.29 -20.63
CA ASP A 808 34.14 -6.33 -19.95
C ASP A 808 34.27 -5.98 -18.45
N GLU A 809 35.40 -6.37 -17.83
CA GLU A 809 35.74 -6.09 -16.43
C GLU A 809 36.05 -4.60 -16.16
N LEU A 810 36.65 -3.88 -17.11
CA LEU A 810 36.90 -2.44 -16.98
C LEU A 810 35.62 -1.62 -17.22
N ASN A 811 34.75 -2.07 -18.14
CA ASN A 811 33.42 -1.47 -18.34
C ASN A 811 32.53 -1.61 -17.10
N GLU A 812 32.51 -2.80 -16.48
CA GLU A 812 31.76 -3.04 -15.24
C GLU A 812 32.24 -2.12 -14.09
N ARG A 813 33.56 -1.90 -13.98
CA ARG A 813 34.13 -0.97 -12.99
C ARG A 813 33.81 0.50 -13.27
N ILE A 814 33.70 0.90 -14.54
CA ILE A 814 33.25 2.24 -14.94
C ILE A 814 31.79 2.44 -14.49
N ASP A 815 30.92 1.48 -14.75
CA ASP A 815 29.52 1.52 -14.35
C ASP A 815 29.34 1.57 -12.82
N GLU A 816 30.09 0.74 -12.07
CA GLU A 816 30.08 0.76 -10.59
C GLU A 816 30.53 2.11 -10.02
N THR A 817 31.48 2.77 -10.68
CA THR A 817 32.03 4.05 -10.23
C THR A 817 31.10 5.21 -10.53
N LEU A 818 30.45 5.21 -11.70
CA LEU A 818 29.39 6.17 -12.05
C LEU A 818 28.21 6.07 -11.07
N GLU A 819 27.88 4.86 -10.61
CA GLU A 819 26.86 4.61 -9.60
C GLU A 819 27.26 5.12 -8.21
N SER A 820 28.53 5.05 -7.83
CA SER A 820 29.05 5.65 -6.60
C SER A 820 28.98 7.18 -6.63
N LEU A 821 29.29 7.78 -7.79
CA LEU A 821 29.16 9.22 -8.01
C LEU A 821 27.70 9.68 -7.90
N ARG A 822 26.76 8.88 -8.44
CA ARG A 822 25.31 9.08 -8.35
C ARG A 822 24.83 9.16 -6.89
N GLN A 823 25.35 8.30 -6.02
CA GLN A 823 24.97 8.29 -4.60
C GLN A 823 25.42 9.56 -3.86
N LYS A 824 26.63 10.06 -4.13
CA LYS A 824 27.16 11.29 -3.49
C LYS A 824 26.44 12.56 -3.92
N LEU A 825 26.15 12.71 -5.21
CA LEU A 825 25.41 13.87 -5.73
C LEU A 825 24.00 13.95 -5.13
N ARG A 826 23.38 12.80 -4.87
CA ARG A 826 22.06 12.72 -4.23
C ARG A 826 22.08 13.23 -2.78
N GLU A 827 23.09 12.86 -2.00
CA GLU A 827 23.26 13.29 -0.60
C GLU A 827 23.44 14.82 -0.49
N VAL A 828 24.08 15.43 -1.48
CA VAL A 828 24.26 16.89 -1.58
C VAL A 828 22.94 17.59 -1.89
N LEU A 829 22.17 17.10 -2.87
CA LEU A 829 20.88 17.69 -3.27
C LEU A 829 19.82 17.61 -2.15
N GLU A 830 19.77 16.50 -1.42
CA GLU A 830 18.87 16.31 -0.27
C GLU A 830 19.15 17.29 0.88
N SER A 831 20.40 17.78 1.01
CA SER A 831 20.78 18.74 2.05
C SER A 831 20.27 20.17 1.76
N LEU A 832 20.06 20.52 0.49
CA LEU A 832 19.69 21.86 0.04
C LEU A 832 18.20 22.19 0.23
N GLU A 833 17.32 21.18 0.15
CA GLU A 833 15.86 21.33 0.26
C GLU A 833 15.40 21.85 1.64
N SER A 834 16.24 21.66 2.67
CA SER A 834 15.98 22.15 4.03
C SER A 834 16.14 23.66 4.22
N LEU A 835 16.74 24.36 3.26
CA LEU A 835 17.10 25.79 3.36
C LEU A 835 16.04 26.76 2.80
N PHE A 836 15.06 26.31 2.01
CA PHE A 836 14.30 27.20 1.10
C PHE A 836 12.86 27.61 1.45
N TYR A 837 12.21 27.15 2.53
CA TYR A 837 10.76 27.44 2.73
C TYR A 837 10.37 28.14 4.06
N PRO A 838 10.00 29.45 4.03
CA PRO A 838 9.15 30.10 5.05
C PRO A 838 7.75 30.48 4.51
N GLN A 839 6.68 30.25 5.31
CA GLN A 839 5.26 30.41 4.95
C GLN A 839 4.73 31.87 4.80
N ARG A 840 3.70 32.09 3.96
CA ARG A 840 2.81 33.28 3.90
C ARG A 840 1.32 32.87 3.84
N ALA A 841 0.39 33.77 4.19
CA ALA A 841 -1.03 33.50 4.53
C ALA A 841 -2.08 33.98 3.47
N PRO A 842 -3.28 33.35 3.35
CA PRO A 842 -4.32 33.65 2.34
C PRO A 842 -5.47 34.58 2.81
N ARG A 843 -6.36 34.99 1.87
CA ARG A 843 -7.53 35.90 2.03
C ARG A 843 -8.86 35.12 1.82
N VAL A 844 -9.93 35.49 2.54
CA VAL A 844 -11.21 34.74 2.70
C VAL A 844 -12.41 35.45 2.02
N VAL A 845 -13.36 34.70 1.44
CA VAL A 845 -14.65 35.13 0.82
C VAL A 845 -15.77 35.20 1.89
N SER A 846 -16.75 36.11 1.75
CA SER A 846 -17.75 36.38 2.80
C SER A 846 -19.00 35.48 2.74
N GLU A 847 -19.52 35.07 3.91
CA GLU A 847 -20.77 34.29 4.10
C GLU A 847 -22.01 34.87 3.39
N GLU A 848 -22.07 36.19 3.17
CA GLU A 848 -23.18 36.87 2.50
C GLU A 848 -23.27 36.50 1.00
N THR A 849 -22.12 36.27 0.35
CA THR A 849 -22.04 35.84 -1.04
C THR A 849 -22.54 34.40 -1.20
N MET A 850 -22.20 33.53 -0.25
CA MET A 850 -22.61 32.13 -0.23
C MET A 850 -24.12 31.96 -0.10
N GLN A 851 -24.78 32.80 0.70
CA GLN A 851 -26.24 32.74 0.86
C GLN A 851 -26.98 33.13 -0.43
N LEU A 852 -26.45 34.06 -1.22
CA LEU A 852 -27.06 34.50 -2.47
C LEU A 852 -27.01 33.42 -3.56
N ILE A 853 -25.92 32.67 -3.64
CA ILE A 853 -25.79 31.53 -4.56
C ILE A 853 -26.82 30.45 -4.23
N TYR A 854 -26.99 30.14 -2.94
CA TYR A 854 -27.97 29.17 -2.46
C TYR A 854 -29.41 29.55 -2.81
N ASP A 855 -29.78 30.83 -2.59
CA ASP A 855 -31.12 31.31 -2.88
C ASP A 855 -31.41 31.27 -4.41
N SER A 856 -30.40 31.48 -5.24
CA SER A 856 -30.51 31.46 -6.71
C SER A 856 -30.83 30.07 -7.23
N ILE A 857 -30.14 29.03 -6.74
CA ILE A 857 -30.41 27.64 -7.10
C ILE A 857 -31.84 27.23 -6.69
N THR A 858 -32.27 27.63 -5.49
CA THR A 858 -33.61 27.34 -4.98
C THR A 858 -34.70 27.96 -5.87
N VAL A 859 -34.49 29.20 -6.33
CA VAL A 859 -35.42 29.89 -7.23
C VAL A 859 -35.54 29.19 -8.58
N MET A 860 -34.44 28.63 -9.11
CA MET A 860 -34.45 27.90 -10.38
C MET A 860 -35.33 26.66 -10.31
N PHE A 861 -35.10 25.78 -9.33
CA PHE A 861 -35.88 24.55 -9.20
C PHE A 861 -37.37 24.82 -8.96
N ASN A 862 -37.72 25.77 -8.10
CA ASN A 862 -39.12 26.13 -7.86
C ASN A 862 -39.81 26.65 -9.12
N SER A 863 -39.09 27.43 -9.95
CA SER A 863 -39.63 27.95 -11.21
C SER A 863 -39.92 26.84 -12.21
N LEU A 864 -39.11 25.78 -12.24
CA LEU A 864 -39.36 24.58 -13.04
C LEU A 864 -40.61 23.84 -12.58
N PHE A 865 -40.69 23.50 -11.28
CA PHE A 865 -41.81 22.73 -10.74
C PHE A 865 -43.15 23.47 -10.82
N ASP A 866 -43.18 24.77 -10.52
CA ASP A 866 -44.43 25.53 -10.44
C ASP A 866 -45.04 25.86 -11.81
N ASN A 867 -44.25 25.81 -12.88
CA ASN A 867 -44.65 26.34 -14.19
C ASN A 867 -44.66 25.29 -15.32
N PHE A 868 -44.19 24.06 -15.09
CA PHE A 868 -44.28 23.00 -16.08
C PHE A 868 -45.68 22.33 -16.06
N PRO A 869 -46.43 22.28 -17.18
CA PRO A 869 -47.78 21.71 -17.20
C PRO A 869 -47.78 20.18 -16.98
N GLU A 870 -48.50 19.74 -15.95
CA GLU A 870 -48.60 18.32 -15.57
C GLU A 870 -49.17 17.44 -16.71
N ASP A 871 -50.11 17.96 -17.51
CA ASP A 871 -50.70 17.23 -18.64
C ASP A 871 -49.71 17.01 -19.78
N VAL A 872 -48.82 17.98 -20.02
CA VAL A 872 -47.76 17.86 -21.04
C VAL A 872 -46.69 16.87 -20.57
N PHE A 873 -46.33 16.90 -19.29
CA PHE A 873 -45.42 15.91 -18.70
C PHE A 873 -45.98 14.48 -18.81
N GLN A 874 -47.26 14.30 -18.49
CA GLN A 874 -47.94 13.00 -18.62
C GLN A 874 -47.95 12.50 -20.07
N ASP A 875 -48.25 13.36 -21.05
CA ASP A 875 -48.30 12.97 -22.46
C ASP A 875 -46.91 12.60 -23.02
N VAL A 876 -45.85 13.30 -22.60
CA VAL A 876 -44.45 13.01 -22.96
C VAL A 876 -44.03 11.64 -22.44
N VAL A 877 -44.24 11.39 -21.15
CA VAL A 877 -43.90 10.14 -20.48
C VAL A 877 -44.68 8.96 -21.08
N HIS A 878 -45.99 9.11 -21.28
CA HIS A 878 -46.81 8.08 -21.90
C HIS A 878 -46.36 7.76 -23.34
N THR A 879 -45.98 8.79 -24.12
CA THR A 879 -45.53 8.58 -25.51
C THR A 879 -44.20 7.84 -25.57
N ALA A 880 -43.24 8.19 -24.72
CA ALA A 880 -41.96 7.50 -24.62
C ALA A 880 -42.14 6.00 -24.29
N LEU A 881 -43.06 5.68 -23.37
CA LEU A 881 -43.31 4.30 -22.96
C LEU A 881 -43.99 3.46 -24.05
N VAL A 882 -44.97 4.02 -24.75
CA VAL A 882 -45.65 3.32 -25.86
C VAL A 882 -44.69 3.02 -27.01
N ASN A 883 -43.69 3.87 -27.22
CA ASN A 883 -42.69 3.71 -28.28
C ASN A 883 -41.44 2.93 -27.84
N GLY A 884 -41.48 2.22 -26.71
CA GLY A 884 -40.36 1.39 -26.26
C GLY A 884 -39.15 2.19 -25.78
N GLY A 885 -39.38 3.40 -25.25
CA GLY A 885 -38.36 4.31 -24.73
C GLY A 885 -37.99 5.43 -25.70
N GLU A 886 -38.39 5.39 -26.97
CA GLU A 886 -38.08 6.43 -27.96
C GLU A 886 -38.94 7.69 -27.79
N PHE A 887 -38.33 8.88 -27.77
CA PHE A 887 -39.02 10.17 -27.62
C PHE A 887 -39.58 10.67 -28.97
N ALA A 888 -40.30 9.79 -29.68
CA ALA A 888 -40.93 10.07 -30.97
C ALA A 888 -42.30 10.75 -30.80
N PHE A 889 -42.28 12.03 -30.43
CA PHE A 889 -43.49 12.81 -30.19
C PHE A 889 -44.24 13.18 -31.48
N SER A 890 -45.57 13.24 -31.40
CA SER A 890 -46.37 13.84 -32.48
C SER A 890 -46.09 15.34 -32.57
N GLU A 891 -46.24 15.92 -33.76
CA GLU A 891 -46.04 17.37 -34.00
C GLU A 891 -46.84 18.24 -33.00
N GLU A 892 -48.07 17.80 -32.65
CA GLU A 892 -48.92 18.47 -31.66
C GLU A 892 -48.37 18.40 -30.22
N LEU A 893 -47.71 17.30 -29.84
CA LEU A 893 -47.11 17.15 -28.52
C LEU A 893 -45.76 17.88 -28.42
N SER A 894 -44.96 17.87 -29.48
CA SER A 894 -43.73 18.67 -29.56
C SER A 894 -44.03 20.17 -29.43
N GLU A 895 -45.04 20.69 -30.14
CA GLU A 895 -45.43 22.10 -30.00
C GLU A 895 -45.90 22.44 -28.58
N ARG A 896 -46.61 21.53 -27.90
CA ARG A 896 -47.03 21.73 -26.50
C ARG A 896 -45.86 21.69 -25.52
N LEU A 897 -44.88 20.81 -25.75
CA LEU A 897 -43.67 20.71 -24.95
C LEU A 897 -42.78 21.96 -25.10
N ASP A 898 -42.60 22.46 -26.33
CA ASP A 898 -41.85 23.68 -26.58
C ASP A 898 -42.47 24.88 -25.87
N VAL A 899 -43.81 25.01 -25.91
CA VAL A 899 -44.53 26.07 -25.20
C VAL A 899 -44.40 25.93 -23.68
N ALA A 900 -44.41 24.70 -23.16
CA ALA A 900 -44.21 24.43 -21.73
C ALA A 900 -42.81 24.82 -21.25
N LEU A 901 -41.78 24.41 -21.98
CA LEU A 901 -40.38 24.72 -21.67
C LEU A 901 -40.12 26.23 -21.74
N GLU A 902 -40.66 26.92 -22.75
CA GLU A 902 -40.55 28.38 -22.88
C GLU A 902 -41.24 29.12 -21.72
N THR A 903 -42.39 28.59 -21.26
CA THR A 903 -43.12 29.14 -20.11
C THR A 903 -42.31 29.02 -18.83
N VAL A 904 -41.68 27.86 -18.60
CA VAL A 904 -40.77 27.66 -17.46
C VAL A 904 -39.57 28.58 -17.55
N ARG A 905 -38.91 28.64 -18.72
CA ARG A 905 -37.71 29.45 -18.91
C ARG A 905 -38.00 30.92 -18.59
N SER A 906 -39.07 31.47 -19.15
CA SER A 906 -39.52 32.84 -18.90
C SER A 906 -39.82 33.11 -17.41
N ALA A 907 -40.38 32.13 -16.69
CA ALA A 907 -40.66 32.27 -15.27
C ALA A 907 -39.37 32.23 -14.43
N MET A 908 -38.44 31.35 -14.79
CA MET A 908 -37.15 31.18 -14.13
C MET A 908 -36.26 32.41 -14.27
N GLU A 909 -36.12 32.95 -15.49
CA GLU A 909 -35.39 34.20 -15.77
C GLU A 909 -35.91 35.35 -14.90
N LYS A 910 -37.24 35.50 -14.85
CA LYS A 910 -37.88 36.57 -14.08
C LYS A 910 -37.64 36.41 -12.58
N ASN A 911 -37.77 35.20 -12.03
CA ASN A 911 -37.64 34.99 -10.59
C ASN A 911 -36.18 35.15 -10.13
N LEU A 912 -35.21 34.74 -10.94
CA LEU A 912 -33.78 34.96 -10.69
C LEU A 912 -33.42 36.45 -10.71
N LEU A 913 -33.95 37.19 -11.69
CA LEU A 913 -33.77 38.64 -11.75
C LEU A 913 -34.38 39.33 -10.52
N ASP A 914 -35.61 38.94 -10.13
CA ASP A 914 -36.27 39.47 -8.93
C ASP A 914 -35.51 39.14 -7.64
N LEU A 915 -34.78 38.01 -7.57
CA LEU A 915 -33.92 37.65 -6.44
C LEU A 915 -32.65 38.50 -6.43
N ALA A 916 -31.94 38.58 -7.55
CA ALA A 916 -30.70 39.36 -7.67
C ALA A 916 -30.93 40.84 -7.30
N LEU A 917 -32.06 41.41 -7.74
CA LEU A 917 -32.43 42.81 -7.46
C LEU A 917 -32.76 43.08 -5.98
N GLN A 918 -33.04 42.05 -5.16
CA GLN A 918 -33.23 42.24 -3.71
C GLN A 918 -31.92 42.62 -2.99
N GLY A 919 -30.76 42.28 -3.57
CA GLY A 919 -29.43 42.63 -3.05
C GLY A 919 -28.93 44.04 -3.42
N PHE A 920 -29.59 44.72 -4.37
CA PHE A 920 -29.15 46.04 -4.88
C PHE A 920 -30.14 47.15 -4.52
N GLU A 921 -29.92 47.86 -3.40
CA GLU A 921 -30.71 49.06 -3.08
C GLU A 921 -30.46 50.19 -4.09
N GLY A 922 -31.38 50.37 -5.04
CA GLY A 922 -31.36 51.48 -6.00
C GLY A 922 -30.69 51.17 -7.34
N ALA A 923 -30.70 49.90 -7.79
CA ALA A 923 -30.23 49.50 -9.12
C ALA A 923 -30.82 50.41 -10.22
N ASP A 924 -29.95 50.89 -11.12
CA ASP A 924 -30.36 51.70 -12.26
C ASP A 924 -30.79 50.84 -13.45
N ASP A 925 -31.40 51.46 -14.47
CA ASP A 925 -31.91 50.75 -15.65
C ASP A 925 -30.81 49.98 -16.41
N ASP A 926 -29.53 50.30 -16.22
CA ASP A 926 -28.38 49.65 -16.87
C ASP A 926 -28.01 48.33 -16.16
N ILE A 927 -27.97 48.34 -14.82
CA ILE A 927 -27.75 47.12 -14.02
C ILE A 927 -28.90 46.13 -14.23
N VAL A 928 -30.15 46.62 -14.27
CA VAL A 928 -31.31 45.76 -14.54
C VAL A 928 -31.21 45.15 -15.94
N ALA A 929 -30.81 45.92 -16.96
CA ALA A 929 -30.65 45.40 -18.32
C ALA A 929 -29.54 44.34 -18.42
N ARG A 930 -28.39 44.54 -17.76
CA ARG A 930 -27.27 43.58 -17.78
C ARG A 930 -27.57 42.29 -17.02
N LEU A 931 -28.23 42.36 -15.87
CA LEU A 931 -28.68 41.17 -15.15
C LEU A 931 -29.76 40.40 -15.94
N THR A 932 -30.64 41.12 -16.63
CA THR A 932 -31.64 40.49 -17.52
C THR A 932 -30.94 39.71 -18.65
N ASP A 933 -29.96 40.33 -19.31
CA ASP A 933 -29.16 39.71 -20.39
C ASP A 933 -28.38 38.48 -19.90
N TYR A 934 -27.77 38.58 -18.70
CA TYR A 934 -27.07 37.46 -18.06
C TYR A 934 -27.99 36.29 -17.74
N PHE A 935 -29.15 36.50 -17.11
CA PHE A 935 -30.05 35.40 -16.77
C PHE A 935 -30.75 34.81 -18.00
N GLU A 936 -30.98 35.58 -19.06
CA GLU A 936 -31.43 35.06 -20.36
C GLU A 936 -30.37 34.10 -20.96
N HIS A 937 -29.09 34.46 -20.85
CA HIS A 937 -27.99 33.60 -21.29
C HIS A 937 -27.81 32.35 -20.41
N ALA A 938 -27.79 32.51 -19.09
CA ALA A 938 -27.61 31.44 -18.11
C ALA A 938 -28.70 30.36 -18.21
N THR A 939 -29.95 30.78 -18.31
CA THR A 939 -31.07 29.84 -18.44
C THR A 939 -31.05 29.13 -19.79
N LYS A 940 -30.67 29.82 -20.88
CA LYS A 940 -30.49 29.16 -22.18
C LYS A 940 -29.45 28.05 -22.13
N VAL A 941 -28.28 28.33 -21.53
CA VAL A 941 -27.21 27.32 -21.36
C VAL A 941 -27.73 26.12 -20.56
N MET A 942 -28.43 26.35 -19.44
CA MET A 942 -28.98 25.26 -18.62
C MET A 942 -30.01 24.37 -19.35
N PHE A 943 -30.87 24.94 -20.20
CA PHE A 943 -31.85 24.15 -20.96
C PHE A 943 -31.24 23.38 -22.14
N GLU A 944 -30.04 23.76 -22.59
CA GLU A 944 -29.27 23.03 -23.63
C GLU A 944 -28.40 21.90 -23.01
N VAL A 945 -28.21 21.91 -21.69
CA VAL A 945 -27.29 21.03 -20.97
C VAL A 945 -27.84 19.63 -20.66
N PHE A 946 -29.17 19.43 -20.53
CA PHE A 946 -29.77 18.09 -20.34
C PHE A 946 -30.20 17.49 -21.68
N PRO A 947 -29.45 16.54 -22.25
CA PRO A 947 -29.76 16.09 -23.59
C PRO A 947 -30.80 14.97 -23.54
N ALA A 948 -31.79 15.09 -24.42
CA ALA A 948 -32.90 14.16 -24.48
C ALA A 948 -32.47 12.73 -24.83
N ASP A 949 -31.31 12.54 -25.48
CA ASP A 949 -30.77 11.24 -25.90
C ASP A 949 -30.25 10.41 -24.73
N VAL A 950 -29.58 11.01 -23.74
CA VAL A 950 -29.15 10.33 -22.50
C VAL A 950 -30.37 9.87 -21.71
N LEU A 951 -31.38 10.75 -21.56
CA LEU A 951 -32.65 10.40 -20.92
C LEU A 951 -33.41 9.31 -21.69
N GLU A 952 -33.41 9.37 -23.03
CA GLU A 952 -34.03 8.35 -23.88
C GLU A 952 -33.35 6.99 -23.70
N GLU A 953 -32.02 6.94 -23.66
CA GLU A 953 -31.27 5.69 -23.51
C GLU A 953 -31.44 5.08 -22.10
N ILE A 954 -31.48 5.92 -21.07
CA ILE A 954 -31.83 5.49 -19.70
C ILE A 954 -33.21 4.81 -19.70
N VAL A 955 -34.22 5.41 -20.33
CA VAL A 955 -35.58 4.84 -20.37
C VAL A 955 -35.62 3.54 -21.17
N LYS A 956 -34.89 3.45 -22.29
CA LYS A 956 -34.78 2.21 -23.09
C LYS A 956 -34.16 1.07 -22.30
N GLU A 957 -33.04 1.31 -21.61
CA GLU A 957 -32.36 0.28 -20.82
C GLU A 957 -33.23 -0.22 -19.66
N VAL A 958 -33.89 0.69 -18.95
CA VAL A 958 -34.82 0.34 -17.87
C VAL A 958 -36.00 -0.49 -18.39
N LEU A 959 -36.56 -0.15 -19.56
CA LEU A 959 -37.61 -0.95 -20.19
C LEU A 959 -37.11 -2.32 -20.65
N ALA A 960 -35.90 -2.41 -21.23
CA ALA A 960 -35.31 -3.65 -21.71
C ALA A 960 -35.02 -4.64 -20.56
N ASN A 961 -34.65 -4.11 -19.39
CA ASN A 961 -34.30 -4.89 -18.20
C ASN A 961 -35.48 -5.15 -17.26
N GLY A 962 -36.71 -4.84 -17.67
CA GLY A 962 -37.92 -5.12 -16.89
C GLY A 962 -38.03 -4.26 -15.62
N GLY A 963 -37.49 -3.04 -15.65
CA GLY A 963 -37.54 -2.08 -14.55
C GLY A 963 -36.33 -2.09 -13.61
N ALA A 964 -35.27 -2.85 -13.93
CA ALA A 964 -34.02 -2.83 -13.17
C ALA A 964 -33.01 -1.87 -13.82
N PHE A 965 -32.39 -1.01 -13.01
CA PHE A 965 -31.39 -0.06 -13.46
C PHE A 965 -29.99 -0.70 -13.45
N GLU A 966 -29.47 -1.08 -14.61
CA GLU A 966 -28.07 -1.50 -14.81
C GLU A 966 -27.47 -0.61 -15.90
N PHE A 967 -26.52 0.26 -15.52
CA PHE A 967 -25.84 1.11 -16.49
C PHE A 967 -25.04 0.25 -17.46
N SER A 968 -25.38 0.26 -18.74
CA SER A 968 -24.50 -0.33 -19.75
C SER A 968 -23.23 0.51 -19.93
N ASP A 969 -22.18 -0.13 -20.45
CA ASP A 969 -20.94 0.58 -20.83
C ASP A 969 -21.21 1.69 -21.87
N GLU A 970 -22.27 1.56 -22.67
CA GLU A 970 -22.66 2.54 -23.70
C GLU A 970 -23.35 3.76 -23.07
N LEU A 971 -24.26 3.54 -22.11
CA LEU A 971 -24.91 4.61 -21.35
C LEU A 971 -23.90 5.36 -20.46
N LEU A 972 -22.94 4.66 -19.85
CA LEU A 972 -21.84 5.30 -19.09
C LEU A 972 -21.00 6.20 -19.98
N ALA A 973 -20.68 5.76 -21.20
CA ALA A 973 -19.93 6.58 -22.15
C ALA A 973 -20.73 7.80 -22.63
N MET A 974 -22.06 7.70 -22.78
CA MET A 974 -22.92 8.84 -23.09
C MET A 974 -22.97 9.85 -21.94
N ILE A 975 -23.05 9.36 -20.71
CA ILE A 975 -22.99 10.17 -19.48
C ILE A 975 -21.66 10.90 -19.36
N ASP A 976 -20.54 10.22 -19.59
CA ASP A 976 -19.20 10.82 -19.52
C ASP A 976 -19.04 11.92 -20.58
N ALA A 977 -19.54 11.68 -21.80
CA ALA A 977 -19.55 12.69 -22.86
C ALA A 977 -20.46 13.88 -22.53
N ASP A 978 -21.57 13.63 -21.83
CA ASP A 978 -22.49 14.68 -21.40
C ASP A 978 -21.84 15.58 -20.35
N LEU A 979 -21.20 15.00 -19.33
CA LEU A 979 -20.47 15.72 -18.28
C LEU A 979 -19.41 16.68 -18.84
N VAL A 980 -18.68 16.28 -19.87
CA VAL A 980 -17.73 17.15 -20.56
C VAL A 980 -18.46 18.36 -21.18
N ARG A 981 -19.60 18.13 -21.85
CA ARG A 981 -20.40 19.20 -22.45
C ARG A 981 -20.98 20.17 -21.40
N ILE A 982 -21.41 19.65 -20.24
CA ILE A 982 -21.91 20.48 -19.13
C ILE A 982 -20.81 21.43 -18.63
N LYS A 983 -19.59 20.91 -18.43
CA LYS A 983 -18.44 21.71 -17.98
C LYS A 983 -18.05 22.78 -18.99
N GLU A 984 -17.98 22.44 -20.27
CA GLU A 984 -17.71 23.41 -21.34
C GLU A 984 -18.77 24.52 -21.38
N SER A 985 -20.04 24.15 -21.26
CA SER A 985 -21.18 25.09 -21.25
C SER A 985 -21.16 26.03 -20.03
N MET A 986 -20.78 25.52 -18.86
CA MET A 986 -20.60 26.32 -17.65
C MET A 986 -19.42 27.30 -17.77
N ARG A 987 -18.32 26.87 -18.39
CA ARG A 987 -17.17 27.74 -18.68
C ARG A 987 -17.55 28.88 -19.64
N GLU A 988 -18.32 28.60 -20.69
CA GLU A 988 -18.86 29.63 -21.60
C GLU A 988 -19.74 30.66 -20.85
N LEU A 989 -20.50 30.21 -19.85
CA LEU A 989 -21.30 31.11 -19.02
C LEU A 989 -20.43 32.02 -18.13
N PHE A 990 -19.38 31.48 -17.52
CA PHE A 990 -18.41 32.28 -16.74
C PHE A 990 -17.64 33.26 -17.62
N ASP A 991 -17.23 32.87 -18.84
CA ASP A 991 -16.62 33.78 -19.82
C ASP A 991 -17.52 34.98 -20.12
N TYR A 992 -18.81 34.71 -20.30
CA TYR A 992 -19.81 35.74 -20.53
C TYR A 992 -20.01 36.62 -19.28
N GLU A 993 -20.00 36.04 -18.08
CA GLU A 993 -20.09 36.77 -16.80
C GLU A 993 -18.90 37.72 -16.60
N PHE A 994 -17.67 37.26 -16.87
CA PHE A 994 -16.45 38.08 -16.83
C PHE A 994 -16.51 39.23 -17.85
N ALA A 995 -17.06 38.97 -19.04
CA ALA A 995 -17.21 40.00 -20.06
C ALA A 995 -18.25 41.07 -19.68
N VAL A 996 -19.32 40.69 -18.99
CA VAL A 996 -20.44 41.58 -18.67
C VAL A 996 -20.24 42.32 -17.35
N LEU A 997 -19.48 41.81 -16.36
CA LEU A 997 -19.26 42.43 -15.04
C LEU A 997 -17.87 43.11 -14.91
N PRO A 998 -17.77 44.45 -14.86
CA PRO A 998 -16.49 45.19 -14.83
C PRO A 998 -15.56 44.86 -13.66
N GLU A 999 -16.12 44.43 -12.54
CA GLU A 999 -15.37 44.11 -11.31
C GLU A 999 -14.60 42.79 -11.44
N LEU A 1000 -15.05 41.89 -12.33
CA LEU A 1000 -14.41 40.60 -12.59
C LEU A 1000 -13.39 40.68 -13.74
N GLN A 1001 -13.36 41.80 -14.48
CA GLN A 1001 -12.37 42.05 -15.54
C GLN A 1001 -10.96 42.33 -14.99
N GLU A 1002 -10.80 42.48 -13.67
CA GLU A 1002 -9.50 42.67 -13.01
C GLU A 1002 -8.85 41.35 -12.56
N LEU A 1003 -9.51 40.20 -12.76
CA LEU A 1003 -8.96 38.87 -12.44
C LEU A 1003 -7.82 38.51 -13.39
N THR A 1004 -6.76 37.91 -12.84
CA THR A 1004 -5.65 37.34 -13.62
C THR A 1004 -6.05 36.03 -14.31
N ASP A 1005 -5.33 35.63 -15.35
CA ASP A 1005 -5.57 34.36 -16.05
C ASP A 1005 -5.53 33.14 -15.12
N VAL A 1006 -4.68 33.20 -14.08
CA VAL A 1006 -4.59 32.18 -13.03
C VAL A 1006 -5.83 32.17 -12.14
N GLU A 1007 -6.33 33.34 -11.76
CA GLU A 1007 -7.55 33.45 -10.96
C GLU A 1007 -8.77 32.97 -11.74
N MET A 1008 -8.91 33.33 -13.02
CA MET A 1008 -9.98 32.84 -13.89
C MET A 1008 -9.94 31.31 -14.05
N GLU A 1009 -8.75 30.72 -14.21
CA GLU A 1009 -8.58 29.27 -14.30
C GLU A 1009 -9.00 28.55 -13.00
N LEU A 1010 -8.74 29.15 -11.83
CA LEU A 1010 -9.22 28.61 -10.55
C LEU A 1010 -10.76 28.64 -10.47
N ILE A 1011 -11.43 29.63 -11.05
CA ILE A 1011 -12.90 29.68 -11.14
C ILE A 1011 -13.42 28.52 -11.99
N TYR A 1012 -12.80 28.25 -13.14
CA TYR A 1012 -13.19 27.12 -13.98
C TYR A 1012 -12.95 25.76 -13.30
N GLN A 1013 -11.85 25.61 -12.57
CA GLN A 1013 -11.55 24.38 -11.83
C GLN A 1013 -12.54 24.16 -10.66
N ALA A 1014 -12.90 25.23 -9.95
CA ALA A 1014 -13.94 25.15 -8.92
C ALA A 1014 -15.31 24.82 -9.54
N SER A 1015 -15.65 25.39 -10.69
CA SER A 1015 -16.86 25.07 -11.44
C SER A 1015 -16.90 23.60 -11.87
N ASP A 1016 -15.82 23.09 -12.45
CA ASP A 1016 -15.73 21.70 -12.89
C ASP A 1016 -15.89 20.71 -11.72
N TYR A 1017 -15.29 21.05 -10.57
CA TYR A 1017 -15.46 20.28 -9.33
C TYR A 1017 -16.91 20.27 -8.85
N VAL A 1018 -17.59 21.42 -8.88
CA VAL A 1018 -19.01 21.50 -8.51
C VAL A 1018 -19.85 20.62 -9.45
N VAL A 1019 -19.62 20.68 -10.77
CA VAL A 1019 -20.34 19.83 -11.74
C VAL A 1019 -20.12 18.34 -11.46
N ASP A 1020 -18.89 17.92 -11.16
CA ASP A 1020 -18.57 16.53 -10.86
C ASP A 1020 -19.22 16.03 -9.57
N GLU A 1021 -19.23 16.84 -8.52
CA GLU A 1021 -19.80 16.46 -7.23
C GLU A 1021 -21.33 16.50 -7.25
N VAL A 1022 -21.95 17.46 -7.95
CA VAL A 1022 -23.41 17.52 -8.16
C VAL A 1022 -23.90 16.24 -8.86
N TYR A 1023 -23.15 15.75 -9.85
CA TYR A 1023 -23.52 14.52 -10.56
C TYR A 1023 -23.48 13.28 -9.64
N LYS A 1024 -22.53 13.23 -8.71
CA LYS A 1024 -22.36 12.10 -7.77
C LYS A 1024 -23.48 11.99 -6.74
N ILE A 1025 -24.14 13.11 -6.41
CA ILE A 1025 -25.22 13.15 -5.41
C ILE A 1025 -26.62 12.96 -6.01
N MET A 1026 -26.71 12.74 -7.34
CA MET A 1026 -27.97 12.45 -8.01
C MET A 1026 -28.62 11.18 -7.43
N PRO A 1027 -29.91 11.21 -7.05
CA PRO A 1027 -30.57 10.13 -6.33
C PRO A 1027 -31.06 9.05 -7.30
N TRP A 1028 -30.13 8.39 -7.99
CA TRP A 1028 -30.43 7.43 -9.06
C TRP A 1028 -31.39 6.31 -8.65
N THR A 1029 -31.37 5.91 -7.37
CA THR A 1029 -32.29 4.89 -6.82
C THR A 1029 -33.72 5.39 -6.68
N LEU A 1030 -33.92 6.67 -6.36
CA LEU A 1030 -35.26 7.27 -6.33
C LEU A 1030 -35.76 7.53 -7.74
N PHE A 1031 -34.86 7.93 -8.64
CA PHE A 1031 -35.15 8.07 -10.06
C PHE A 1031 -35.59 6.72 -10.66
N GLU A 1032 -34.91 5.62 -10.33
CA GLU A 1032 -35.30 4.24 -10.67
C GLU A 1032 -36.72 3.92 -10.16
N GLU A 1033 -37.04 4.27 -8.92
CA GLU A 1033 -38.37 4.00 -8.33
C GLU A 1033 -39.49 4.84 -8.98
N ILE A 1034 -39.21 6.09 -9.35
CA ILE A 1034 -40.11 6.95 -10.11
C ILE A 1034 -40.41 6.31 -11.48
N VAL A 1035 -39.35 5.98 -12.23
CA VAL A 1035 -39.48 5.39 -13.56
C VAL A 1035 -40.19 4.03 -13.47
N TYR A 1036 -39.85 3.20 -12.49
CA TYR A 1036 -40.52 1.92 -12.23
C TYR A 1036 -42.02 2.10 -11.94
N THR A 1037 -42.39 3.10 -11.15
CA THR A 1037 -43.79 3.37 -10.81
C THR A 1037 -44.58 3.80 -12.04
N ILE A 1038 -44.01 4.67 -12.87
CA ILE A 1038 -44.62 5.10 -14.13
C ILE A 1038 -44.77 3.91 -15.10
N VAL A 1039 -43.71 3.12 -15.30
CA VAL A 1039 -43.70 1.94 -16.17
C VAL A 1039 -44.74 0.91 -15.69
N SER A 1040 -44.81 0.68 -14.39
CA SER A 1040 -45.74 -0.29 -13.78
C SER A 1040 -47.21 0.16 -13.83
N ASN A 1041 -47.46 1.46 -14.00
CA ASN A 1041 -48.80 2.04 -14.13
C ASN A 1041 -49.19 2.31 -15.59
N ASP A 1042 -48.61 1.58 -16.56
CA ASP A 1042 -48.86 1.74 -18.01
C ASP A 1042 -48.69 3.19 -18.49
N GLY A 1043 -47.73 3.93 -17.91
CA GLY A 1043 -47.41 5.31 -18.27
C GLY A 1043 -48.24 6.39 -17.57
N LEU A 1044 -49.10 6.02 -16.62
CA LEU A 1044 -49.80 6.99 -15.77
C LEU A 1044 -48.86 7.47 -14.65
N VAL A 1045 -48.63 8.79 -14.62
CA VAL A 1045 -47.87 9.47 -13.57
C VAL A 1045 -48.77 9.67 -12.35
N GLU A 1046 -49.11 8.57 -11.66
CA GLU A 1046 -49.84 8.56 -10.39
C GLU A 1046 -48.92 8.01 -9.29
N PHE A 1047 -48.26 8.91 -8.57
CA PHE A 1047 -47.39 8.54 -7.45
C PHE A 1047 -48.17 8.40 -6.15
N SER A 1048 -47.77 7.43 -5.33
CA SER A 1048 -48.32 7.33 -3.97
C SER A 1048 -47.92 8.54 -3.12
N GLU A 1049 -48.74 8.95 -2.16
CA GLU A 1049 -48.40 10.04 -1.22
C GLU A 1049 -47.06 9.79 -0.50
N ASP A 1050 -46.70 8.53 -0.28
CA ASP A 1050 -45.43 8.12 0.31
C ASP A 1050 -44.23 8.35 -0.63
N LEU A 1051 -44.37 8.02 -1.91
CA LEU A 1051 -43.34 8.28 -2.92
C LEU A 1051 -43.16 9.78 -3.14
N VAL A 1052 -44.25 10.55 -3.19
CA VAL A 1052 -44.20 12.02 -3.30
C VAL A 1052 -43.46 12.63 -2.09
N ALA A 1053 -43.82 12.23 -0.86
CA ALA A 1053 -43.13 12.72 0.34
C ALA A 1053 -41.63 12.35 0.37
N ARG A 1054 -41.25 11.20 -0.19
CA ARG A 1054 -39.84 10.79 -0.32
C ARG A 1054 -39.11 11.58 -1.41
N ILE A 1055 -39.77 11.92 -2.51
CA ILE A 1055 -39.24 12.83 -3.53
C ILE A 1055 -38.95 14.19 -2.91
N ASP A 1056 -39.93 14.77 -2.21
CA ASP A 1056 -39.77 16.06 -1.54
C ASP A 1056 -38.62 16.04 -0.52
N SER A 1057 -38.55 15.00 0.32
CA SER A 1057 -37.46 14.82 1.30
C SER A 1057 -36.09 14.64 0.65
N THR A 1058 -36.01 13.90 -0.47
CA THR A 1058 -34.72 13.67 -1.16
C THR A 1058 -34.24 14.93 -1.85
N VAL A 1059 -35.15 15.75 -2.37
CA VAL A 1059 -34.84 17.07 -2.90
C VAL A 1059 -34.27 17.97 -1.79
N GLU A 1060 -34.86 17.99 -0.60
CA GLU A 1060 -34.30 18.72 0.57
C GLU A 1060 -32.89 18.22 0.96
N ASP A 1061 -32.65 16.91 0.94
CA ASP A 1061 -31.35 16.31 1.25
C ASP A 1061 -30.28 16.61 0.19
N ILE A 1062 -30.66 16.70 -1.09
CA ILE A 1062 -29.78 17.13 -2.18
C ILE A 1062 -29.38 18.59 -1.98
N PHE A 1063 -30.31 19.46 -1.58
CA PHE A 1063 -29.98 20.86 -1.29
C PHE A 1063 -28.97 21.01 -0.13
N ALA A 1064 -29.07 20.18 0.91
CA ALA A 1064 -28.10 20.17 2.00
C ALA A 1064 -26.70 19.71 1.55
N GLN A 1065 -26.63 18.74 0.64
CA GLN A 1065 -25.36 18.24 0.07
C GLN A 1065 -24.75 19.21 -0.94
N LEU A 1066 -25.58 19.84 -1.78
CA LEU A 1066 -25.16 20.92 -2.68
C LEU A 1066 -24.50 22.06 -1.90
N LYS A 1067 -25.04 22.39 -0.72
CA LYS A 1067 -24.44 23.40 0.16
C LYS A 1067 -23.03 23.00 0.62
N ASP A 1068 -22.83 21.75 1.06
CA ASP A 1068 -21.51 21.25 1.49
C ASP A 1068 -20.50 21.20 0.33
N ILE A 1069 -20.96 20.89 -0.88
CA ILE A 1069 -20.15 20.95 -2.11
C ILE A 1069 -19.73 22.38 -2.40
N MET A 1070 -20.66 23.34 -2.31
CA MET A 1070 -20.39 24.77 -2.52
C MET A 1070 -19.46 25.34 -1.45
N ASP A 1071 -19.63 24.97 -0.19
CA ASP A 1071 -18.76 25.37 0.92
C ASP A 1071 -17.33 24.87 0.69
N LYS A 1072 -17.16 23.61 0.24
CA LYS A 1072 -15.84 23.05 -0.12
C LYS A 1072 -15.22 23.66 -1.37
N ALA A 1073 -16.04 23.98 -2.38
CA ALA A 1073 -15.57 24.69 -3.56
C ALA A 1073 -15.05 26.09 -3.19
N THR A 1074 -15.65 26.72 -2.17
CA THR A 1074 -15.18 27.98 -1.60
C THR A 1074 -13.88 27.80 -0.83
N ASP A 1075 -13.76 26.75 -0.01
CA ASP A 1075 -12.50 26.40 0.68
C ASP A 1075 -11.35 26.07 -0.31
N LEU A 1076 -11.67 25.57 -1.50
CA LEU A 1076 -10.71 25.32 -2.59
C LEU A 1076 -10.30 26.61 -3.33
N TRP A 1077 -11.18 27.60 -3.32
CA TRP A 1077 -10.93 28.92 -3.92
C TRP A 1077 -10.05 29.79 -3.02
N GLU A 1078 -10.28 29.77 -1.70
CA GLU A 1078 -9.52 30.52 -0.68
C GLU A 1078 -8.08 30.03 -0.47
#